data_AF-A0A7C1JZR3-F1
#
_entry.id   AF-A0A7C1JZR3-F1
#
_cell.length_a   1.000
_cell.length_b   1.000
_cell.length_c   1.000
_cell.angle_alpha   90.00
_cell.angle_beta   90.00
_cell.angle_gamma   90.00
#
_symmetry.space_group_name_H-M   'P 1'
#
loop_
_entity.id
_entity.type
_entity.pdbx_description
1 polymer ?
#
loop_
_entity_poly.entity_id
_entity_poly.type
_entity_poly.pdbx_seq_one_letter_code
_entity_poly.pdbx_strand_id
1 'polypeptide(L)'
;MNIEVEWSISDDETEFPPLPEETALAGPSLRPGWRRLGLILAALIFLVAAVALIVRSVIEGGERRLEASLRDAVALEIAAIRSTDRELFLSLQDPTESAWVAAQENIFSAFHRLGIIPQEVIRVEMGGDRAWAEVRLTWRGWGELQQTWAYRRVGEAWRHTRLEESWWGPRTILVSGPVRVMYLARDEAAAHDLMGQALNWLYRACNDFNCNGLPALTIDITNSLSLPPDTVTWIGPDLLSFPSPHAGWGWPNGEVPEGLIGGLARQLARKAIYSRPGLDQFGPALQPGQAHPHVALAEQAADWALSQWGLGPAPPPSNYVAALAAQYGPKVVRNLIAALGQSDSIEGALTQALGTSLAALDHSPDFFIFLLNAEAEAITRRDRDTFQALQDPNIPGWGRLQLNRYERAEAWVAMQGAIISRVRRRATRDRILVMRVQFMGPGGTIQRIESFRWAGNRWLHTWPALEAWGQPISQTDGIFRIVYHERDADLVRPFIPRLNGLVAQIASDLGQPVPSRPLTVTIDPVALGYQGLPDLIVPSPWATGLPPGDAPDAGSAFLLRQVVALMVHSLAWRDMPAELTPGQAAALSALVEWEVRSVLGEPLLDAEARAGLGQALASSQLLPPDLLWATPVIVRPSFGQPETLAWPLARAEWLTLIDTLIQGERQRLPVLRAHLPTARSMEDWLQRSLDLSLAEVEAHWRATLSRY
;
A
#
# COMPACT_ATOMS: atom_id res chain seq x y z
N MET A 1 11.01 -12.49 49.03
CA MET A 1 10.38 -12.82 50.33
C MET A 1 8.93 -13.12 50.04
N ASN A 2 8.63 -14.39 49.81
CA ASN A 2 7.28 -14.91 49.67
C ASN A 2 6.79 -15.27 51.07
N ILE A 3 5.61 -14.81 51.46
CA ILE A 3 4.93 -15.30 52.66
C ILE A 3 4.01 -16.41 52.17
N GLU A 4 4.48 -17.66 52.28
CA GLU A 4 3.63 -18.84 52.17
C GLU A 4 2.82 -18.93 53.47
N VAL A 5 1.51 -18.71 53.37
CA VAL A 5 0.58 -18.97 54.47
C VAL A 5 0.10 -20.41 54.32
N GLU A 6 0.81 -21.31 54.99
CA GLU A 6 0.46 -22.72 55.16
C GLU A 6 -0.64 -22.81 56.23
N TRP A 7 -1.87 -23.10 55.82
CA TRP A 7 -2.95 -23.41 56.76
C TRP A 7 -2.83 -24.89 57.13
N SER A 8 -2.16 -25.19 58.25
CA SER A 8 -2.26 -26.49 58.89
C SER A 8 -3.53 -26.53 59.77
N ILE A 9 -4.45 -27.42 59.41
CA ILE A 9 -5.53 -27.82 60.33
C ILE A 9 -4.89 -28.82 61.27
N SER A 10 -4.54 -28.37 62.47
CA SER A 10 -4.18 -29.24 63.58
C SER A 10 -5.47 -29.87 64.12
N ASP A 11 -5.73 -31.11 63.74
CA ASP A 11 -6.60 -32.03 64.48
C ASP A 11 -5.90 -32.36 65.81
N ASP A 12 -5.98 -31.46 66.79
CA ASP A 12 -5.65 -31.78 68.18
C ASP A 12 -6.87 -32.50 68.80
N GLU A 13 -6.81 -33.83 68.71
CA GLU A 13 -7.55 -34.76 69.55
C GLU A 13 -7.32 -34.40 71.03
N THR A 14 -8.29 -33.74 71.64
CA THR A 14 -8.41 -33.72 73.10
C THR A 14 -9.35 -34.84 73.51
N GLU A 15 -8.74 -35.95 73.97
CA GLU A 15 -9.39 -37.02 74.71
C GLU A 15 -10.18 -36.43 75.90
N PHE A 16 -11.51 -36.54 75.84
CA PHE A 16 -12.36 -36.35 77.01
C PHE A 16 -12.56 -37.70 77.73
N PRO A 17 -12.40 -37.74 79.07
CA PRO A 17 -12.62 -38.95 79.85
C PRO A 17 -14.11 -39.33 79.93
N PRO A 18 -14.44 -40.62 80.17
CA PRO A 18 -15.80 -41.13 80.14
C PRO A 18 -16.64 -40.58 81.30
N LEU A 19 -17.86 -40.14 81.00
CA LEU A 19 -18.84 -39.72 82.00
C LEU A 19 -19.62 -40.93 82.56
N PRO A 20 -20.02 -40.91 83.85
CA PRO A 20 -20.71 -42.01 84.52
C PRO A 20 -22.22 -42.04 84.27
N GLU A 21 -22.79 -43.23 84.44
CA GLU A 21 -24.22 -43.52 84.52
C GLU A 21 -24.96 -42.76 85.65
N GLU A 22 -26.20 -42.38 85.31
CA GLU A 22 -27.38 -42.08 86.11
C GLU A 22 -27.26 -41.31 87.44
N THR A 23 -27.85 -40.11 87.45
CA THR A 23 -28.72 -39.72 88.58
C THR A 23 -29.88 -38.87 88.07
N ALA A 24 -31.08 -39.43 88.19
CA ALA A 24 -32.33 -38.68 88.12
C ALA A 24 -32.35 -37.63 89.23
N LEU A 25 -32.17 -36.36 88.88
CA LEU A 25 -32.41 -35.22 89.76
C LEU A 25 -33.37 -34.25 89.08
N ALA A 26 -34.42 -33.95 89.84
CA ALA A 26 -35.57 -33.14 89.48
C ALA A 26 -35.20 -31.81 88.82
N GLY A 27 -35.90 -31.50 87.73
CA GLY A 27 -35.73 -30.29 86.96
C GLY A 27 -35.97 -29.01 87.79
N PRO A 28 -34.99 -28.10 87.85
CA PRO A 28 -35.29 -26.70 88.12
C PRO A 28 -35.94 -26.14 86.86
N SER A 29 -37.18 -25.67 86.99
CA SER A 29 -37.92 -24.92 85.98
C SER A 29 -37.00 -23.86 85.34
N LEU A 30 -36.58 -24.12 84.09
CA LEU A 30 -35.81 -23.18 83.30
C LEU A 30 -36.62 -21.88 83.19
N ARG A 31 -36.09 -20.85 83.85
CA ARG A 31 -36.65 -19.51 83.94
C ARG A 31 -37.05 -19.00 82.53
N PRO A 32 -38.21 -18.33 82.38
CA PRO A 32 -38.75 -17.87 81.09
C PRO A 32 -37.95 -16.74 80.39
N GLY A 33 -36.68 -16.51 80.74
CA GLY A 33 -35.83 -15.44 80.22
C GLY A 33 -34.94 -15.81 79.02
N TRP A 34 -34.54 -17.08 78.85
CA TRP A 34 -33.60 -17.46 77.77
C TRP A 34 -34.24 -17.50 76.38
N ARG A 35 -35.54 -17.81 76.29
CA ARG A 35 -36.31 -17.65 75.04
C ARG A 35 -36.31 -16.18 74.57
N ARG A 36 -36.31 -15.22 75.50
CA ARG A 36 -36.23 -13.79 75.17
C ARG A 36 -34.84 -13.40 74.66
N LEU A 37 -33.77 -13.93 75.26
CA LEU A 37 -32.40 -13.67 74.79
C LEU A 37 -32.15 -14.26 73.39
N GLY A 38 -32.60 -15.50 73.14
CA GLY A 38 -32.50 -16.11 71.81
C GLY A 38 -33.30 -15.37 70.74
N LEU A 39 -34.49 -14.87 71.06
CA LEU A 39 -35.28 -14.01 70.16
C LEU A 39 -34.61 -12.66 69.89
N ILE A 40 -33.98 -12.04 70.90
CA ILE A 40 -33.22 -10.80 70.71
C ILE A 40 -32.01 -11.03 69.80
N LEU A 41 -31.26 -12.11 70.00
CA LEU A 41 -30.11 -12.44 69.15
C LEU A 41 -30.52 -12.77 67.72
N ALA A 42 -31.59 -13.55 67.53
CA ALA A 42 -32.14 -13.84 66.21
C ALA A 42 -32.64 -12.56 65.51
N ALA A 43 -33.29 -11.65 66.24
CA ALA A 43 -33.71 -10.36 65.71
C ALA A 43 -32.50 -9.48 65.32
N LEU A 44 -31.41 -9.50 66.10
CA LEU A 44 -30.18 -8.78 65.78
C LEU A 44 -29.50 -9.35 64.52
N ILE A 45 -29.37 -10.67 64.42
CA ILE A 45 -28.81 -11.34 63.23
C ILE A 45 -29.67 -11.04 62.00
N PHE A 46 -30.99 -11.11 62.13
CA PHE A 46 -31.92 -10.77 61.05
C PHE A 46 -31.76 -9.30 60.62
N LEU A 47 -31.60 -8.38 61.57
CA LEU A 47 -31.36 -6.97 61.27
C LEU A 47 -30.04 -6.75 60.52
N VAL A 48 -28.94 -7.40 60.94
CA VAL A 48 -27.65 -7.31 60.26
C VAL A 48 -27.73 -7.88 58.84
N ALA A 49 -28.39 -9.03 58.66
CA ALA A 49 -28.61 -9.63 57.35
C ALA A 49 -29.48 -8.73 56.44
N ALA A 50 -30.53 -8.10 56.98
CA ALA A 50 -31.37 -7.17 56.24
C ALA A 50 -30.58 -5.91 55.82
N VAL A 51 -29.77 -5.33 56.70
CA VAL A 51 -28.89 -4.20 56.36
C VAL A 51 -27.88 -4.60 55.29
N ALA A 52 -27.25 -5.76 55.40
CA ALA A 52 -26.30 -6.27 54.40
C ALA A 52 -26.97 -6.45 53.02
N LEU A 53 -28.20 -6.97 52.98
CA LEU A 53 -28.98 -7.11 51.74
C LEU A 53 -29.36 -5.75 51.14
N ILE A 54 -29.74 -4.76 51.96
CA ILE A 54 -30.04 -3.41 51.49
C ILE A 54 -28.78 -2.75 50.93
N VAL A 55 -27.65 -2.79 51.65
CA VAL A 55 -26.37 -2.24 51.20
C VAL A 55 -25.94 -2.88 49.88
N ARG A 56 -26.01 -4.22 49.79
CA ARG A 56 -25.74 -4.96 48.56
C ARG A 56 -26.65 -4.52 47.41
N SER A 57 -27.96 -4.39 47.66
CA SER A 57 -28.92 -3.95 46.62
C SER A 57 -28.68 -2.52 46.17
N VAL A 58 -28.23 -1.63 47.06
CA VAL A 58 -27.88 -0.24 46.70
C VAL A 58 -26.60 -0.20 45.87
N ILE A 59 -25.59 -1.00 46.23
CA ILE A 59 -24.32 -1.10 45.47
C ILE A 59 -24.59 -1.69 44.08
N GLU A 60 -25.24 -2.85 44.00
CA GLU A 60 -25.59 -3.50 42.72
C GLU A 60 -26.54 -2.63 41.86
N GLY A 61 -27.40 -1.83 42.51
CA GLY A 61 -28.27 -0.87 41.82
C GLY A 61 -27.51 0.34 41.27
N GLY A 62 -26.48 0.80 42.01
CA GLY A 62 -25.57 1.86 41.56
C GLY A 62 -24.74 1.42 40.36
N GLU A 63 -24.11 0.24 40.44
CA GLU A 63 -23.30 -0.33 39.35
C GLU A 63 -24.13 -0.50 38.07
N ARG A 64 -25.34 -1.07 38.16
CA ARG A 64 -26.24 -1.22 37.01
C ARG A 64 -26.60 0.11 36.35
N ARG A 65 -26.80 1.17 37.14
CA ARG A 65 -27.07 2.52 36.60
C ARG A 65 -25.85 3.13 35.92
N LEU A 66 -24.66 2.92 36.49
CA LEU A 66 -23.41 3.41 35.91
C LEU A 66 -23.09 2.66 34.61
N GLU A 67 -23.29 1.34 34.59
CA GLU A 67 -23.15 0.52 33.38
C GLU A 67 -24.13 0.94 32.29
N ALA A 68 -25.41 1.14 32.63
CA ALA A 68 -26.42 1.61 31.68
C ALA A 68 -26.05 2.99 31.09
N SER A 69 -25.66 3.94 31.95
CA SER A 69 -25.20 5.27 31.53
C SER A 69 -23.98 5.22 30.61
N LEU A 70 -23.03 4.31 30.87
CA LEU A 70 -21.89 4.09 29.99
C LEU A 70 -22.32 3.52 28.64
N ARG A 71 -23.17 2.49 28.63
CA ARG A 71 -23.69 1.89 27.40
C ARG A 71 -24.43 2.93 26.55
N ASP A 72 -25.20 3.81 27.19
CA ASP A 72 -25.89 4.92 26.51
C ASP A 72 -24.90 5.91 25.88
N ALA A 73 -23.82 6.27 26.59
CA ALA A 73 -22.77 7.14 26.06
C ALA A 73 -22.06 6.53 24.85
N VAL A 74 -21.70 5.25 24.92
CA VAL A 74 -21.06 4.52 23.82
C VAL A 74 -22.02 4.39 22.63
N ALA A 75 -23.29 4.07 22.88
CA ALA A 75 -24.31 3.96 21.84
C ALA A 75 -24.56 5.31 21.14
N LEU A 76 -24.52 6.41 21.89
CA LEU A 76 -24.63 7.76 21.34
C LEU A 76 -23.42 8.12 20.45
N GLU A 77 -22.22 7.69 20.83
CA GLU A 77 -21.01 7.88 20.01
C GLU A 77 -21.07 7.07 18.71
N ILE A 78 -21.49 5.80 18.77
CA ILE A 78 -21.74 4.96 17.60
C ILE A 78 -22.78 5.62 16.68
N ALA A 79 -23.86 6.17 17.24
CA ALA A 79 -24.89 6.87 16.48
C ALA A 79 -24.36 8.15 15.82
N ALA A 80 -23.51 8.92 16.50
CA ALA A 80 -22.88 10.12 15.96
C ALA A 80 -21.99 9.78 14.74
N ILE A 81 -21.16 8.73 14.85
CA ILE A 81 -20.34 8.26 13.73
C ILE A 81 -21.22 7.80 12.57
N ARG A 82 -22.25 6.97 12.82
CA ARG A 82 -23.14 6.48 11.76
C ARG A 82 -23.92 7.58 11.04
N SER A 83 -24.29 8.63 11.76
CA SER A 83 -25.06 9.76 11.23
C SER A 83 -24.19 10.88 10.68
N THR A 84 -22.87 10.72 10.62
CA THR A 84 -21.90 11.77 10.23
C THR A 84 -22.00 13.04 11.08
N ASP A 85 -22.51 12.95 12.31
CA ASP A 85 -22.63 14.07 13.24
C ASP A 85 -21.31 14.31 13.99
N ARG A 86 -20.44 15.11 13.37
CA ARG A 86 -19.13 15.48 13.91
C ARG A 86 -19.23 16.21 15.25
N GLU A 87 -20.22 17.09 15.40
CA GLU A 87 -20.32 17.92 16.61
C GLU A 87 -20.71 17.07 17.82
N LEU A 88 -21.70 16.21 17.66
CA LEU A 88 -22.09 15.26 18.70
C LEU A 88 -20.94 14.33 19.06
N PHE A 89 -20.24 13.76 18.06
CA PHE A 89 -19.10 12.88 18.29
C PHE A 89 -17.99 13.56 19.12
N LEU A 90 -17.60 14.79 18.75
CA LEU A 90 -16.57 15.52 19.48
C LEU A 90 -17.03 15.95 20.87
N SER A 91 -18.34 16.19 21.05
CA SER A 91 -18.90 16.53 22.37
C SER A 91 -18.82 15.38 23.38
N LEU A 92 -18.67 14.13 22.93
CA LEU A 92 -18.56 12.94 23.77
C LEU A 92 -17.12 12.64 24.21
N GLN A 93 -16.14 13.31 23.62
CA GLN A 93 -14.74 13.17 23.97
C GLN A 93 -14.41 13.89 25.29
N ASP A 94 -13.36 13.47 25.98
CA ASP A 94 -12.89 14.12 27.20
C ASP A 94 -12.36 15.53 26.90
N PRO A 95 -13.06 16.60 27.33
CA PRO A 95 -12.65 17.97 27.03
C PRO A 95 -11.41 18.41 27.82
N THR A 96 -11.00 17.65 28.84
CA THR A 96 -9.80 17.96 29.64
C THR A 96 -8.49 17.64 28.90
N GLU A 97 -8.56 16.87 27.81
CA GLU A 97 -7.43 16.46 26.98
C GLU A 97 -7.55 17.02 25.55
N SER A 98 -7.15 18.27 25.33
CA SER A 98 -7.28 18.91 24.01
C SER A 98 -6.58 18.17 22.87
N ALA A 99 -5.41 17.56 23.14
CA ALA A 99 -4.68 16.74 22.17
C ALA A 99 -5.47 15.48 21.77
N TRP A 100 -6.22 14.89 22.69
CA TRP A 100 -7.10 13.75 22.43
C TRP A 100 -8.26 14.15 21.52
N VAL A 101 -8.93 15.26 21.82
CA VAL A 101 -10.04 15.77 20.99
C VAL A 101 -9.57 16.02 19.55
N ALA A 102 -8.38 16.62 19.37
CA ALA A 102 -7.80 16.84 18.04
C ALA A 102 -7.46 15.51 17.32
N ALA A 103 -6.98 14.50 18.03
CA ALA A 103 -6.75 13.17 17.46
C ALA A 103 -8.06 12.49 17.04
N GLN A 104 -9.12 12.63 17.85
CA GLN A 104 -10.44 12.07 17.57
C GLN A 104 -11.11 12.70 16.36
N GLU A 105 -10.89 13.98 16.09
CA GLU A 105 -11.34 14.62 14.84
C GLU A 105 -10.76 13.94 13.58
N ASN A 106 -9.47 13.58 13.62
CA ASN A 106 -8.83 12.85 12.53
C ASN A 106 -9.37 11.43 12.38
N ILE A 107 -9.64 10.77 13.51
CA ILE A 107 -10.23 9.41 13.54
C ILE A 107 -11.66 9.43 12.99
N PHE A 108 -12.48 10.42 13.35
CA PHE A 108 -13.83 10.60 12.81
C PHE A 108 -13.82 10.67 11.28
N SER A 109 -12.93 11.48 10.72
CA SER A 109 -12.75 11.59 9.27
C SER A 109 -12.27 10.27 8.64
N ALA A 110 -11.44 9.50 9.36
CA ALA A 110 -10.94 8.21 8.90
C ALA A 110 -12.03 7.13 8.84
N PHE A 111 -12.95 7.07 9.82
CA PHE A 111 -14.08 6.13 9.81
C PHE A 111 -14.85 6.21 8.47
N HIS A 112 -15.17 7.42 8.03
CA HIS A 112 -15.91 7.63 6.79
C HIS A 112 -15.07 7.37 5.53
N ARG A 113 -13.83 7.85 5.49
CA ARG A 113 -12.93 7.65 4.34
C ARG A 113 -12.63 6.17 4.09
N LEU A 114 -12.47 5.39 5.15
CA LEU A 114 -12.10 3.97 5.08
C LEU A 114 -13.32 3.04 5.08
N GLY A 115 -14.54 3.57 5.24
CA GLY A 115 -15.76 2.76 5.29
C GLY A 115 -15.81 1.83 6.50
N ILE A 116 -15.38 2.32 7.66
CA ILE A 116 -15.48 1.61 8.93
C ILE A 116 -16.72 2.11 9.67
N ILE A 117 -17.59 1.18 10.06
CA ILE A 117 -18.90 1.48 10.66
C ILE A 117 -18.97 0.79 12.02
N PRO A 118 -18.99 1.54 13.14
CA PRO A 118 -19.29 0.99 14.44
C PRO A 118 -20.70 0.41 14.50
N GLN A 119 -20.86 -0.73 15.19
CA GLN A 119 -22.08 -1.52 15.18
C GLN A 119 -22.81 -1.47 16.53
N GLU A 120 -22.24 -2.11 17.54
CA GLU A 120 -22.85 -2.26 18.86
C GLU A 120 -21.82 -2.43 19.98
N VAL A 121 -22.27 -2.24 21.21
CA VAL A 121 -21.47 -2.46 22.42
C VAL A 121 -21.53 -3.94 22.79
N ILE A 122 -20.41 -4.63 22.69
CA ILE A 122 -20.27 -6.06 23.02
C ILE A 122 -20.23 -6.23 24.54
N ARG A 123 -19.31 -5.51 25.19
CA ARG A 123 -19.00 -5.66 26.61
C ARG A 123 -18.62 -4.30 27.19
N VAL A 124 -18.93 -4.12 28.46
CA VAL A 124 -18.43 -3.00 29.26
C VAL A 124 -17.86 -3.54 30.56
N GLU A 125 -16.87 -2.86 31.09
CA GLU A 125 -16.29 -3.16 32.40
C GLU A 125 -16.04 -1.86 33.14
N MET A 126 -16.34 -1.88 34.44
CA MET A 126 -16.34 -0.69 35.29
C MET A 126 -15.18 -0.77 36.29
N GLY A 127 -14.42 0.31 36.39
CA GLY A 127 -13.30 0.49 37.32
C GLY A 127 -13.42 1.82 38.05
N GLY A 128 -14.51 2.04 38.79
CA GLY A 128 -14.75 3.27 39.53
C GLY A 128 -15.18 4.44 38.62
N ASP A 129 -14.35 5.48 38.51
CA ASP A 129 -14.56 6.62 37.62
C ASP A 129 -14.04 6.36 36.19
N ARG A 130 -13.56 5.14 35.93
CA ARG A 130 -13.02 4.67 34.66
C ARG A 130 -13.81 3.48 34.19
N ALA A 131 -13.86 3.29 32.88
CA ALA A 131 -14.48 2.13 32.28
C ALA A 131 -13.89 1.87 30.89
N TRP A 132 -14.14 0.69 30.36
CA TRP A 132 -13.93 0.42 28.94
C TRP A 132 -15.15 -0.23 28.31
N ALA A 133 -15.33 0.04 27.04
CA ALA A 133 -16.34 -0.57 26.20
C ALA A 133 -15.67 -1.28 25.04
N GLU A 134 -16.03 -2.53 24.82
CA GLU A 134 -15.66 -3.28 23.62
C GLU A 134 -16.76 -3.06 22.58
N VAL A 135 -16.40 -2.46 21.46
CA VAL A 135 -17.32 -2.07 20.39
C VAL A 135 -17.05 -2.92 19.15
N ARG A 136 -18.11 -3.52 18.60
CA ARG A 136 -18.03 -4.20 17.31
C ARG A 136 -18.01 -3.17 16.19
N LEU A 137 -17.10 -3.33 15.24
CA LEU A 137 -16.95 -2.50 14.05
C LEU A 137 -17.11 -3.38 12.81
N THR A 138 -17.57 -2.83 11.70
CA THR A 138 -17.49 -3.47 10.38
C THR A 138 -16.59 -2.64 9.49
N TRP A 139 -15.57 -3.27 8.89
CA TRP A 139 -14.69 -2.61 7.93
C TRP A 139 -14.84 -3.26 6.55
N ARG A 140 -15.19 -2.44 5.56
CA ARG A 140 -15.32 -2.88 4.16
C ARG A 140 -14.04 -3.57 3.68
N GLY A 141 -14.12 -4.86 3.42
CA GLY A 141 -13.01 -5.70 2.94
C GLY A 141 -12.32 -6.55 4.02
N TRP A 142 -12.54 -6.25 5.30
CA TRP A 142 -11.91 -6.94 6.44
C TRP A 142 -12.91 -7.66 7.35
N GLY A 143 -14.21 -7.37 7.22
CA GLY A 143 -15.27 -8.05 7.98
C GLY A 143 -15.55 -7.36 9.31
N GLU A 144 -15.89 -8.17 10.33
CA GLU A 144 -16.19 -7.69 11.67
C GLU A 144 -14.93 -7.62 12.52
N LEU A 145 -14.77 -6.52 13.24
CA LEU A 145 -13.64 -6.23 14.12
C LEU A 145 -14.17 -5.81 15.50
N GLN A 146 -13.33 -5.88 16.51
CA GLN A 146 -13.61 -5.41 17.86
C GLN A 146 -12.58 -4.34 18.23
N GLN A 147 -13.04 -3.26 18.86
CA GLN A 147 -12.15 -2.21 19.39
C GLN A 147 -12.51 -1.89 20.83
N THR A 148 -11.49 -1.69 21.66
CA THR A 148 -11.67 -1.22 23.04
C THR A 148 -11.64 0.30 23.08
N TRP A 149 -12.69 0.90 23.61
CA TRP A 149 -12.80 2.34 23.86
C TRP A 149 -12.71 2.61 25.36
N ALA A 150 -11.91 3.61 25.74
CA ALA A 150 -11.71 4.00 27.13
C ALA A 150 -12.67 5.11 27.51
N TYR A 151 -13.29 5.01 28.67
CA TYR A 151 -14.17 6.05 29.19
C TYR A 151 -13.75 6.46 30.59
N ARG A 152 -13.89 7.75 30.87
CA ARG A 152 -13.82 8.27 32.25
C ARG A 152 -14.98 9.17 32.55
N ARG A 153 -15.35 9.22 33.82
CA ARG A 153 -16.44 10.04 34.29
C ARG A 153 -15.94 11.47 34.56
N VAL A 154 -16.47 12.43 33.81
CA VAL A 154 -16.19 13.86 33.99
C VAL A 154 -17.49 14.53 34.43
N GLY A 155 -17.61 14.77 35.74
CA GLY A 155 -18.88 15.16 36.36
C GLY A 155 -19.88 14.00 36.37
N GLU A 156 -21.04 14.20 35.76
CA GLU A 156 -22.09 13.17 35.65
C GLU A 156 -22.06 12.39 34.33
N ALA A 157 -21.19 12.76 33.39
CA ALA A 157 -21.14 12.16 32.06
C ALA A 157 -19.91 11.27 31.87
N TRP A 158 -20.10 10.16 31.14
CA TRP A 158 -19.00 9.39 30.59
C TRP A 158 -18.43 10.10 29.37
N ARG A 159 -17.10 10.22 29.32
CA ARG A 159 -16.36 10.82 28.22
C ARG A 159 -15.36 9.83 27.66
N HIS A 160 -15.33 9.69 26.34
CA HIS A 160 -14.31 8.87 25.68
C HIS A 160 -12.95 9.56 25.83
N THR A 161 -11.99 8.84 26.38
CA THR A 161 -10.65 9.34 26.72
C THR A 161 -9.57 8.41 26.18
N ARG A 162 -8.31 8.83 26.29
CA ARG A 162 -7.17 8.02 25.89
C ARG A 162 -7.02 6.80 26.80
N LEU A 163 -6.66 5.66 26.21
CA LEU A 163 -6.28 4.44 26.92
C LEU A 163 -4.98 4.71 27.72
N GLU A 164 -5.05 4.78 29.06
CA GLU A 164 -3.86 4.95 29.93
C GLU A 164 -3.24 3.58 30.29
N GLU A 165 -1.90 3.45 30.23
CA GLU A 165 -1.20 2.20 30.56
C GLU A 165 -1.58 1.61 31.93
N SER A 166 -1.84 2.48 32.92
CA SER A 166 -2.25 2.05 34.28
C SER A 166 -3.53 1.22 34.32
N TRP A 167 -4.35 1.25 33.27
CA TRP A 167 -5.63 0.52 33.20
C TRP A 167 -5.45 -0.95 32.81
N TRP A 168 -4.34 -1.34 32.16
CA TRP A 168 -4.08 -2.73 31.75
C TRP A 168 -3.45 -3.57 32.87
N GLY A 169 -3.24 -2.97 34.04
CA GLY A 169 -2.58 -3.59 35.17
C GLY A 169 -1.05 -3.47 35.10
N PRO A 170 -0.34 -4.09 36.07
CA PRO A 170 1.12 -4.01 36.12
C PRO A 170 1.75 -4.67 34.89
N ARG A 171 2.91 -4.17 34.50
CA ARG A 171 3.73 -4.79 33.46
C ARG A 171 4.46 -6.01 34.02
N THR A 172 4.40 -7.13 33.30
CA THR A 172 4.99 -8.41 33.66
C THR A 172 5.90 -8.89 32.53
N ILE A 173 6.83 -9.78 32.85
CA ILE A 173 7.75 -10.39 31.89
C ILE A 173 7.62 -11.91 32.00
N LEU A 174 7.19 -12.53 30.92
CA LEU A 174 7.21 -13.99 30.75
C LEU A 174 8.52 -14.37 30.07
N VAL A 175 9.25 -15.35 30.63
CA VAL A 175 10.57 -15.78 30.12
C VAL A 175 10.54 -17.27 29.84
N SER A 176 10.96 -17.68 28.63
CA SER A 176 11.14 -19.08 28.27
C SER A 176 12.30 -19.22 27.28
N GLY A 177 13.41 -19.80 27.76
CA GLY A 177 14.65 -19.91 26.99
C GLY A 177 15.18 -18.53 26.55
N PRO A 178 15.46 -18.32 25.25
CA PRO A 178 15.96 -17.04 24.72
C PRO A 178 14.85 -16.02 24.45
N VAL A 179 13.58 -16.41 24.63
CA VAL A 179 12.42 -15.56 24.35
C VAL A 179 11.90 -14.95 25.65
N ARG A 180 11.68 -13.64 25.61
CA ARG A 180 11.05 -12.84 26.65
C ARG A 180 9.81 -12.19 26.05
N VAL A 181 8.69 -12.19 26.76
CA VAL A 181 7.49 -11.45 26.36
C VAL A 181 7.19 -10.46 27.48
N MET A 182 7.27 -9.18 27.19
CA MET A 182 6.84 -8.09 28.06
C MET A 182 5.38 -7.80 27.73
N TYR A 183 4.53 -7.76 28.74
CA TYR A 183 3.09 -7.57 28.55
C TYR A 183 2.48 -6.88 29.77
N LEU A 184 1.29 -6.31 29.62
CA LEU A 184 0.50 -5.79 30.73
C LEU A 184 -0.46 -6.90 31.21
N ALA A 185 -0.84 -6.91 32.49
CA ALA A 185 -1.62 -8.01 33.09
C ALA A 185 -2.86 -8.43 32.29
N ARG A 186 -3.55 -7.51 31.63
CA ARG A 186 -4.70 -7.84 30.76
C ARG A 186 -4.35 -8.70 29.55
N ASP A 187 -3.13 -8.59 29.03
CA ASP A 187 -2.63 -9.35 27.88
C ASP A 187 -2.01 -10.71 28.27
N GLU A 188 -2.19 -11.18 29.52
CA GLU A 188 -1.53 -12.39 30.02
C GLU A 188 -1.82 -13.64 29.17
N ALA A 189 -3.08 -13.90 28.84
CA ALA A 189 -3.45 -15.04 28.00
C ALA A 189 -2.79 -14.96 26.62
N ALA A 190 -2.86 -13.79 25.97
CA ALA A 190 -2.22 -13.55 24.69
C ALA A 190 -0.69 -13.71 24.78
N ALA A 191 -0.06 -13.24 25.85
CA ALA A 191 1.38 -13.37 26.06
C ALA A 191 1.84 -14.83 26.18
N HIS A 192 1.06 -15.67 26.87
CA HIS A 192 1.31 -17.11 26.97
C HIS A 192 1.19 -17.83 25.62
N ASP A 193 0.13 -17.55 24.86
CA ASP A 193 -0.07 -18.12 23.53
C ASP A 193 1.02 -17.66 22.56
N LEU A 194 1.36 -16.36 22.59
CA LEU A 194 2.39 -15.77 21.76
C LEU A 194 3.77 -16.37 22.06
N MET A 195 4.10 -16.59 23.33
CA MET A 195 5.35 -17.23 23.74
C MET A 195 5.49 -18.63 23.13
N GLY A 196 4.43 -19.45 23.21
CA GLY A 196 4.42 -20.80 22.64
C GLY A 196 4.64 -20.79 21.12
N GLN A 197 3.92 -19.91 20.42
CA GLN A 197 4.03 -19.76 18.97
C GLN A 197 5.41 -19.23 18.54
N ALA A 198 5.89 -18.17 19.20
CA ALA A 198 7.17 -17.55 18.91
C ALA A 198 8.34 -18.52 19.07
N LEU A 199 8.34 -19.31 20.16
CA LEU A 199 9.35 -20.35 20.36
C LEU A 199 9.32 -21.39 19.24
N ASN A 200 8.14 -21.96 18.94
CA ASN A 200 8.01 -22.97 17.89
C ASN A 200 8.52 -22.47 16.53
N TRP A 201 8.14 -21.25 16.13
CA TRP A 201 8.61 -20.69 14.86
C TRP A 201 10.09 -20.34 14.89
N LEU A 202 10.62 -19.83 16.00
CA LEU A 202 12.05 -19.55 16.09
C LEU A 202 12.88 -20.83 16.01
N TYR A 203 12.43 -21.91 16.65
CA TYR A 203 13.04 -23.24 16.50
C TYR A 203 12.99 -23.74 15.06
N ARG A 204 11.83 -23.65 14.39
CA ARG A 204 11.68 -24.07 12.98
C ARG A 204 12.56 -23.24 12.06
N ALA A 205 12.50 -21.92 12.17
CA ALA A 205 13.33 -21.00 11.39
C ALA A 205 14.82 -21.29 11.59
N CYS A 206 15.26 -21.51 12.83
CA CYS A 206 16.65 -21.83 13.08
C CYS A 206 17.07 -23.22 12.64
N ASN A 207 16.16 -24.19 12.59
CA ASN A 207 16.42 -25.47 11.95
C ASN A 207 16.52 -25.32 10.41
N ASP A 208 15.60 -24.59 9.79
CA ASP A 208 15.56 -24.37 8.34
C ASP A 208 16.81 -23.63 7.87
N PHE A 209 17.18 -22.58 8.59
CA PHE A 209 18.31 -21.70 8.30
C PHE A 209 19.58 -22.02 9.09
N ASN A 210 19.64 -23.14 9.82
CA ASN A 210 20.79 -23.66 10.57
C ASN A 210 21.54 -22.60 11.44
N CYS A 211 20.81 -21.89 12.32
CA CYS A 211 21.38 -20.88 13.22
C CYS A 211 22.47 -21.46 14.16
N ASN A 212 23.40 -20.62 14.63
CA ASN A 212 24.41 -20.98 15.66
C ASN A 212 23.82 -20.96 17.10
N GLY A 213 22.58 -21.41 17.25
CA GLY A 213 21.77 -21.22 18.46
C GLY A 213 20.55 -20.35 18.20
N LEU A 214 19.61 -20.37 19.14
CA LEU A 214 18.42 -19.51 19.05
C LEU A 214 18.82 -18.07 19.38
N PRO A 215 18.48 -17.09 18.54
CA PRO A 215 18.76 -15.69 18.84
C PRO A 215 17.90 -15.22 20.01
N ALA A 216 18.44 -14.26 20.78
CA ALA A 216 17.66 -13.58 21.81
C ALA A 216 16.49 -12.82 21.18
N LEU A 217 15.35 -12.87 21.84
CA LEU A 217 14.13 -12.21 21.39
C LEU A 217 13.37 -11.68 22.59
N THR A 218 13.04 -10.41 22.56
CA THR A 218 12.07 -9.80 23.46
C THR A 218 10.90 -9.32 22.62
N ILE A 219 9.70 -9.79 22.91
CA ILE A 219 8.46 -9.29 22.31
C ILE A 219 7.82 -8.35 23.33
N ASP A 220 7.54 -7.12 22.94
CA ASP A 220 6.82 -6.16 23.75
C ASP A 220 5.39 -6.03 23.26
N ILE A 221 4.43 -6.55 24.02
CA ILE A 221 3.01 -6.37 23.77
C ILE A 221 2.63 -4.96 24.20
N THR A 222 2.64 -4.03 23.25
CA THR A 222 2.43 -2.60 23.49
C THR A 222 0.97 -2.20 23.30
N ASN A 223 0.47 -1.32 24.17
CA ASN A 223 -0.83 -0.69 24.02
C ASN A 223 -0.78 0.58 23.14
N SER A 224 0.33 0.83 22.44
CA SER A 224 0.48 2.05 21.65
C SER A 224 -0.46 2.05 20.44
N LEU A 225 -1.38 3.01 20.42
CA LEU A 225 -2.24 3.32 19.28
C LEU A 225 -1.49 3.95 18.09
N SER A 226 -0.19 4.24 18.24
CA SER A 226 0.61 4.85 17.18
C SER A 226 1.02 3.88 16.07
N LEU A 227 0.90 2.57 16.32
CA LEU A 227 1.22 1.55 15.32
C LEU A 227 -0.03 1.23 14.50
N PRO A 228 0.10 1.08 13.17
CA PRO A 228 -0.94 0.42 12.40
C PRO A 228 -1.29 -0.93 13.06
N PRO A 229 -2.58 -1.23 13.25
CA PRO A 229 -3.04 -2.34 14.10
C PRO A 229 -2.61 -3.73 13.63
N ASP A 230 -2.10 -3.83 12.41
CA ASP A 230 -1.66 -5.02 11.72
C ASP A 230 -0.12 -5.13 11.62
N THR A 231 0.63 -4.23 12.27
CA THR A 231 2.09 -4.18 12.12
C THR A 231 2.85 -4.67 13.34
N VAL A 232 3.66 -5.72 13.13
CA VAL A 232 4.67 -6.19 14.06
C VAL A 232 6.02 -5.63 13.60
N THR A 233 6.68 -4.84 14.45
CA THR A 233 7.86 -4.03 14.05
C THR A 233 9.02 -4.19 15.03
N TRP A 234 10.25 -4.17 14.52
CA TRP A 234 11.44 -4.14 15.37
C TRP A 234 11.68 -2.72 15.87
N ILE A 235 11.77 -2.55 17.20
CA ILE A 235 12.14 -1.29 17.86
C ILE A 235 13.56 -1.34 18.44
N GLY A 236 14.21 -2.49 18.35
CA GLY A 236 15.62 -2.71 18.67
C GLY A 236 16.13 -3.99 18.02
N PRO A 237 17.42 -4.32 18.16
CA PRO A 237 18.01 -5.51 17.55
C PRO A 237 17.33 -6.79 18.02
N ASP A 238 16.96 -6.87 19.30
CA ASP A 238 16.31 -8.03 19.92
C ASP A 238 14.93 -7.67 20.50
N LEU A 239 14.37 -6.50 20.18
CA LEU A 239 13.10 -6.03 20.74
C LEU A 239 12.07 -5.82 19.62
N LEU A 240 11.04 -6.65 19.63
CA LEU A 240 9.95 -6.67 18.68
C LEU A 240 8.69 -6.10 19.33
N SER A 241 8.18 -5.00 18.81
CA SER A 241 6.90 -4.43 19.22
C SER A 241 5.75 -5.21 18.57
N PHE A 242 4.82 -5.68 19.41
CA PHE A 242 3.62 -6.40 19.03
C PHE A 242 2.41 -5.63 19.57
N PRO A 243 1.42 -5.25 18.76
CA PRO A 243 0.27 -4.52 19.27
C PRO A 243 -0.57 -5.40 20.19
N SER A 244 -1.00 -4.86 21.34
CA SER A 244 -1.91 -5.55 22.26
C SER A 244 -3.22 -5.88 21.54
N PRO A 245 -3.68 -7.14 21.60
CA PRO A 245 -4.97 -7.54 21.03
C PRO A 245 -6.15 -6.82 21.72
N HIS A 246 -5.93 -6.25 22.91
CA HIS A 246 -6.93 -5.49 23.66
C HIS A 246 -6.86 -3.98 23.44
N ALA A 247 -5.72 -3.41 23.04
CA ALA A 247 -5.56 -1.96 22.86
C ALA A 247 -5.93 -1.47 21.44
N GLY A 248 -5.86 -2.35 20.44
CA GLY A 248 -6.07 -2.02 19.03
C GLY A 248 -7.39 -2.55 18.44
N TRP A 249 -7.30 -2.92 17.16
CA TRP A 249 -8.36 -3.57 16.40
C TRP A 249 -8.19 -5.08 16.62
N GLY A 250 -8.89 -5.61 17.62
CA GLY A 250 -8.88 -7.03 17.98
C GLY A 250 -9.97 -7.82 17.26
N TRP A 251 -9.87 -9.15 17.33
CA TRP A 251 -10.98 -10.04 16.99
C TRP A 251 -11.86 -10.26 18.22
N PRO A 252 -13.11 -10.72 18.04
CA PRO A 252 -13.95 -11.14 19.15
C PRO A 252 -13.19 -12.05 20.11
N ASN A 253 -13.35 -11.84 21.42
CA ASN A 253 -12.77 -12.64 22.51
C ASN A 253 -11.27 -12.45 22.80
N GLY A 254 -10.62 -11.43 22.23
CA GLY A 254 -9.20 -11.17 22.49
C GLY A 254 -8.26 -12.13 21.77
N GLU A 255 -8.76 -12.85 20.76
CA GLU A 255 -7.94 -13.66 19.87
C GLU A 255 -7.01 -12.75 19.05
N VAL A 256 -5.78 -13.22 18.85
CA VAL A 256 -4.79 -12.50 18.06
C VAL A 256 -5.13 -12.65 16.56
N PRO A 257 -5.29 -11.55 15.81
CA PRO A 257 -5.50 -11.60 14.37
C PRO A 257 -4.54 -12.55 13.63
N GLU A 258 -5.07 -13.38 12.72
CA GLU A 258 -4.24 -14.23 11.86
C GLU A 258 -3.18 -13.42 11.10
N GLY A 259 -3.51 -12.20 10.67
CA GLY A 259 -2.57 -11.28 10.04
C GLY A 259 -1.40 -10.87 10.95
N LEU A 260 -1.65 -10.65 12.25
CA LEU A 260 -0.59 -10.33 13.23
C LEU A 260 0.26 -11.57 13.55
N ILE A 261 -0.36 -12.74 13.62
CA ILE A 261 0.34 -14.03 13.76
C ILE A 261 1.28 -14.27 12.57
N GLY A 262 0.78 -14.09 11.34
CA GLY A 262 1.60 -14.18 10.12
C GLY A 262 2.70 -13.11 10.08
N GLY A 263 2.39 -11.89 10.54
CA GLY A 263 3.35 -10.79 10.69
C GLY A 263 4.47 -11.13 11.68
N LEU A 264 4.14 -11.66 12.86
CA LEU A 264 5.11 -12.12 13.85
C LEU A 264 5.97 -13.24 13.28
N ALA A 265 5.36 -14.29 12.72
CA ALA A 265 6.08 -15.42 12.13
C ALA A 265 7.09 -14.93 11.07
N ARG A 266 6.70 -13.94 10.25
CA ARG A 266 7.58 -13.31 9.25
C ARG A 266 8.78 -12.65 9.93
N GLN A 267 8.54 -11.84 10.97
CA GLN A 267 9.63 -11.16 11.69
C GLN A 267 10.58 -12.15 12.36
N LEU A 268 10.09 -13.28 12.86
CA LEU A 268 10.93 -14.33 13.45
C LEU A 268 11.75 -15.08 12.40
N ALA A 269 11.17 -15.35 11.22
CA ALA A 269 11.92 -15.90 10.09
C ALA A 269 13.08 -14.97 9.69
N ARG A 270 12.80 -13.66 9.58
CA ARG A 270 13.80 -12.62 9.31
C ARG A 270 14.89 -12.62 10.39
N LYS A 271 14.50 -12.63 11.67
CA LYS A 271 15.46 -12.67 12.79
C LYS A 271 16.39 -13.88 12.71
N ALA A 272 15.87 -15.06 12.40
CA ALA A 272 16.67 -16.26 12.24
C ALA A 272 17.67 -16.10 11.07
N ILE A 273 17.24 -15.56 9.93
CA ILE A 273 18.11 -15.29 8.78
C ILE A 273 19.22 -14.29 9.12
N TYR A 274 18.86 -13.13 9.68
CA TYR A 274 19.81 -12.05 10.01
C TYR A 274 20.67 -12.33 11.25
N SER A 275 20.38 -13.39 12.01
CA SER A 275 21.28 -13.87 13.08
C SER A 275 22.55 -14.56 12.55
N ARG A 276 22.63 -14.79 11.23
CA ARG A 276 23.80 -15.38 10.58
C ARG A 276 24.96 -14.38 10.53
N PRO A 277 26.20 -14.81 10.83
CA PRO A 277 27.38 -13.98 10.65
C PRO A 277 27.47 -13.41 9.22
N GLY A 278 27.69 -12.10 9.11
CA GLY A 278 27.79 -11.38 7.84
C GLY A 278 26.46 -10.89 7.26
N LEU A 279 25.33 -11.38 7.79
CA LEU A 279 24.00 -10.80 7.53
C LEU A 279 23.54 -9.84 8.63
N ASP A 280 24.23 -9.82 9.76
CA ASP A 280 23.99 -8.92 10.89
C ASP A 280 24.21 -7.44 10.51
N GLN A 281 25.11 -7.17 9.56
CA GLN A 281 25.26 -5.83 8.96
C GLN A 281 24.02 -5.35 8.20
N PHE A 282 23.17 -6.30 7.77
CA PHE A 282 21.87 -6.03 7.16
C PHE A 282 20.70 -6.19 8.16
N GLY A 283 21.01 -6.14 9.46
CA GLY A 283 20.18 -6.68 10.55
C GLY A 283 18.71 -6.23 10.60
N PRO A 284 17.92 -6.86 11.49
CA PRO A 284 16.46 -6.70 11.55
C PRO A 284 15.98 -5.28 11.92
N ALA A 285 16.87 -4.48 12.50
CA ALA A 285 16.65 -3.07 12.82
C ALA A 285 16.99 -2.11 11.67
N LEU A 286 17.40 -2.62 10.50
CA LEU A 286 17.40 -1.80 9.29
C LEU A 286 15.99 -1.26 9.10
N GLN A 287 15.88 0.07 9.12
CA GLN A 287 14.63 0.73 8.82
C GLN A 287 14.13 0.20 7.47
N PRO A 288 12.82 -0.10 7.35
CA PRO A 288 12.19 -0.33 6.05
C PRO A 288 12.64 0.77 5.08
N GLY A 289 13.52 0.46 4.11
CA GLY A 289 14.08 1.50 3.24
C GLY A 289 15.47 1.23 2.68
N GLN A 290 16.33 0.46 3.37
CA GLN A 290 17.58 -0.01 2.76
C GLN A 290 17.28 -1.27 1.94
N ALA A 291 16.92 -1.09 0.68
CA ALA A 291 16.92 -2.18 -0.28
C ALA A 291 18.39 -2.53 -0.49
N HIS A 292 18.79 -3.74 -0.13
CA HIS A 292 20.03 -4.34 -0.62
C HIS A 292 19.61 -5.62 -1.34
N PRO A 293 20.21 -6.01 -2.47
CA PRO A 293 19.79 -7.22 -3.17
C PRO A 293 19.82 -8.47 -2.26
N HIS A 294 20.76 -8.53 -1.32
CA HIS A 294 20.83 -9.60 -0.30
C HIS A 294 19.64 -9.56 0.66
N VAL A 295 19.18 -8.37 1.05
CA VAL A 295 17.97 -8.18 1.88
C VAL A 295 16.74 -8.67 1.11
N ALA A 296 16.59 -8.32 -0.17
CA ALA A 296 15.47 -8.79 -0.98
C ALA A 296 15.39 -10.34 -1.06
N LEU A 297 16.53 -11.02 -1.24
CA LEU A 297 16.58 -12.49 -1.19
C LEU A 297 16.29 -13.05 0.20
N ALA A 298 16.78 -12.41 1.26
CA ALA A 298 16.49 -12.79 2.63
C ALA A 298 14.99 -12.67 2.94
N GLU A 299 14.32 -11.60 2.49
CA GLU A 299 12.88 -11.43 2.63
C GLU A 299 12.11 -12.52 1.86
N GLN A 300 12.52 -12.85 0.63
CA GLN A 300 11.90 -13.95 -0.13
C GLN A 300 12.09 -15.32 0.56
N ALA A 301 13.23 -15.53 1.22
CA ALA A 301 13.46 -16.73 2.01
C ALA A 301 12.59 -16.78 3.28
N ALA A 302 12.33 -15.65 3.92
CA ALA A 302 11.36 -15.56 5.02
C ALA A 302 9.95 -15.91 4.53
N ASP A 303 9.51 -15.35 3.40
CA ASP A 303 8.21 -15.65 2.79
C ASP A 303 8.09 -17.13 2.36
N TRP A 304 9.17 -17.70 1.82
CA TRP A 304 9.23 -19.13 1.51
C TRP A 304 9.06 -19.97 2.79
N ALA A 305 9.77 -19.64 3.87
CA ALA A 305 9.66 -20.39 5.12
C ALA A 305 8.25 -20.33 5.72
N LEU A 306 7.59 -19.16 5.70
CA LEU A 306 6.19 -19.02 6.12
C LEU A 306 5.24 -19.97 5.37
N SER A 307 5.45 -20.12 4.05
CA SER A 307 4.65 -21.06 3.26
C SER A 307 4.89 -22.52 3.65
N GLN A 308 6.13 -22.88 4.01
CA GLN A 308 6.45 -24.22 4.50
C GLN A 308 5.83 -24.50 5.88
N TRP A 309 5.57 -23.45 6.66
CA TRP A 309 4.94 -23.55 7.98
C TRP A 309 3.42 -23.51 7.93
N GLY A 310 2.81 -23.25 6.76
CA GLY A 310 1.35 -23.13 6.59
C GLY A 310 0.76 -21.84 7.16
N LEU A 311 1.57 -20.79 7.31
CA LEU A 311 1.20 -19.52 7.96
C LEU A 311 1.07 -18.34 6.99
N GLY A 312 1.13 -18.62 5.70
CA GLY A 312 1.01 -17.61 4.65
C GLY A 312 0.48 -18.22 3.37
N PRO A 313 0.07 -17.38 2.41
CA PRO A 313 -0.22 -17.86 1.06
C PRO A 313 1.01 -18.58 0.49
N ALA A 314 0.77 -19.46 -0.49
CA ALA A 314 1.87 -19.99 -1.28
C ALA A 314 2.70 -18.81 -1.84
N PRO A 315 4.04 -18.90 -1.85
CA PRO A 315 4.87 -17.82 -2.35
C PRO A 315 4.45 -17.53 -3.80
N PRO A 316 4.35 -16.26 -4.20
CA PRO A 316 3.98 -15.95 -5.57
C PRO A 316 4.99 -16.57 -6.54
N PRO A 317 4.62 -16.86 -7.80
CA PRO A 317 5.57 -17.38 -8.81
C PRO A 317 6.84 -16.53 -8.98
N SER A 318 6.77 -15.26 -8.59
CA SER A 318 7.89 -14.31 -8.57
C SER A 318 8.87 -14.49 -7.41
N ASN A 319 8.57 -15.33 -6.42
CA ASN A 319 9.48 -15.65 -5.32
C ASN A 319 10.56 -16.63 -5.81
N TYR A 320 11.74 -16.10 -6.09
CA TYR A 320 12.86 -16.86 -6.64
C TYR A 320 13.42 -17.87 -5.64
N VAL A 321 13.38 -17.59 -4.34
CA VAL A 321 13.81 -18.57 -3.32
C VAL A 321 12.90 -19.81 -3.34
N ALA A 322 11.58 -19.62 -3.50
CA ALA A 322 10.64 -20.71 -3.66
C ALA A 322 10.89 -21.50 -4.96
N ALA A 323 11.17 -20.82 -6.08
CA ALA A 323 11.54 -21.47 -7.34
C ALA A 323 12.83 -22.31 -7.21
N LEU A 324 13.86 -21.77 -6.55
CA LEU A 324 15.09 -22.49 -6.24
C LEU A 324 14.81 -23.72 -5.37
N ALA A 325 14.02 -23.57 -4.32
CA ALA A 325 13.66 -24.68 -3.42
C ALA A 325 12.88 -25.78 -4.17
N ALA A 326 11.99 -25.41 -5.09
CA ALA A 326 11.25 -26.37 -5.90
C ALA A 326 12.18 -27.15 -6.87
N GLN A 327 13.17 -26.48 -7.47
CA GLN A 327 14.09 -27.09 -8.43
C GLN A 327 15.20 -27.92 -7.78
N TYR A 328 15.81 -27.42 -6.70
CA TYR A 328 17.01 -28.00 -6.08
C TYR A 328 16.78 -28.56 -4.67
N GLY A 329 15.54 -28.47 -4.16
CA GLY A 329 15.15 -28.90 -2.82
C GLY A 329 15.43 -27.84 -1.73
N PRO A 330 14.82 -27.98 -0.54
CA PRO A 330 14.89 -26.98 0.54
C PRO A 330 16.32 -26.73 1.07
N LYS A 331 17.24 -27.69 0.90
CA LYS A 331 18.65 -27.53 1.29
C LYS A 331 19.34 -26.37 0.57
N VAL A 332 18.92 -26.05 -0.67
CA VAL A 332 19.50 -24.94 -1.42
C VAL A 332 19.24 -23.60 -0.74
N VAL A 333 18.07 -23.43 -0.10
CA VAL A 333 17.71 -22.19 0.60
C VAL A 333 18.60 -22.01 1.82
N ARG A 334 18.85 -23.08 2.56
CA ARG A 334 19.78 -23.06 3.70
C ARG A 334 21.19 -22.66 3.24
N ASN A 335 21.68 -23.25 2.15
CA ASN A 335 22.99 -22.91 1.60
C ASN A 335 23.04 -21.47 1.09
N LEU A 336 21.95 -21.00 0.48
CA LEU A 336 21.81 -19.62 0.01
C LEU A 336 21.91 -18.63 1.16
N ILE A 337 21.14 -18.82 2.23
CA ILE A 337 21.20 -17.95 3.40
C ILE A 337 22.61 -17.94 4.02
N ALA A 338 23.28 -19.09 4.11
CA ALA A 338 24.65 -19.16 4.59
C ALA A 338 25.63 -18.41 3.67
N ALA A 339 25.44 -18.51 2.35
CA ALA A 339 26.29 -17.87 1.36
C ALA A 339 26.06 -16.35 1.24
N LEU A 340 24.83 -15.87 1.46
CA LEU A 340 24.51 -14.44 1.45
C LEU A 340 25.31 -13.65 2.49
N GLY A 341 25.62 -14.25 3.65
CA GLY A 341 26.46 -13.61 4.67
C GLY A 341 27.97 -13.62 4.35
N GLN A 342 28.40 -14.40 3.35
CA GLN A 342 29.82 -14.59 3.02
C GLN A 342 30.20 -14.00 1.66
N SER A 343 29.22 -13.56 0.89
CA SER A 343 29.43 -13.08 -0.47
C SER A 343 29.17 -11.58 -0.58
N ASP A 344 29.97 -10.91 -1.40
CA ASP A 344 29.78 -9.49 -1.75
C ASP A 344 28.71 -9.28 -2.83
N SER A 345 28.16 -10.36 -3.41
CA SER A 345 27.19 -10.31 -4.51
C SER A 345 26.16 -11.44 -4.42
N ILE A 346 24.95 -11.19 -4.94
CA ILE A 346 23.92 -12.23 -5.11
C ILE A 346 24.47 -13.40 -5.91
N GLU A 347 25.21 -13.12 -6.97
CA GLU A 347 25.71 -14.15 -7.86
C GLU A 347 26.76 -15.05 -7.23
N GLY A 348 27.64 -14.46 -6.42
CA GLY A 348 28.57 -15.21 -5.59
C GLY A 348 27.84 -16.07 -4.57
N ALA A 349 26.82 -15.53 -3.89
CA ALA A 349 26.01 -16.27 -2.94
C ALA A 349 25.27 -17.45 -3.59
N LEU A 350 24.64 -17.24 -4.75
CA LEU A 350 23.96 -18.28 -5.52
C LEU A 350 24.93 -19.34 -6.04
N THR A 351 26.09 -18.92 -6.56
CA THR A 351 27.13 -19.84 -7.05
C THR A 351 27.62 -20.75 -5.93
N GLN A 352 27.88 -20.17 -4.74
CA GLN A 352 28.26 -20.91 -3.55
C GLN A 352 27.13 -21.84 -3.06
N ALA A 353 25.88 -21.38 -3.10
CA ALA A 353 24.73 -22.16 -2.64
C ALA A 353 24.41 -23.37 -3.54
N LEU A 354 24.54 -23.18 -4.85
CA LEU A 354 24.25 -24.18 -5.88
C LEU A 354 25.46 -25.08 -6.18
N GLY A 355 26.66 -24.69 -5.77
CA GLY A 355 27.90 -25.40 -6.07
C GLY A 355 28.32 -25.36 -7.55
N THR A 356 27.73 -24.45 -8.34
CA THR A 356 28.02 -24.28 -9.77
C THR A 356 27.92 -22.81 -10.15
N SER A 357 28.73 -22.39 -11.13
CA SER A 357 28.70 -21.01 -11.62
C SER A 357 27.34 -20.68 -12.19
N LEU A 358 26.81 -19.52 -11.82
CA LEU A 358 25.60 -19.00 -12.45
C LEU A 358 25.70 -18.95 -13.97
N ALA A 359 26.84 -18.56 -14.53
CA ALA A 359 27.03 -18.55 -15.99
C ALA A 359 26.88 -19.94 -16.65
N ALA A 360 27.03 -21.04 -15.89
CA ALA A 360 26.86 -22.41 -16.35
C ALA A 360 25.43 -22.94 -16.15
N LEU A 361 24.60 -22.25 -15.36
CA LEU A 361 23.20 -22.62 -15.16
C LEU A 361 22.38 -22.20 -16.37
N ASP A 362 21.50 -23.10 -16.83
CA ASP A 362 20.38 -22.71 -17.68
C ASP A 362 19.44 -21.90 -16.80
N HIS A 363 19.66 -20.59 -16.75
CA HIS A 363 18.96 -19.71 -15.84
C HIS A 363 17.45 -19.85 -16.01
N SER A 364 16.75 -20.14 -14.91
CA SER A 364 15.30 -20.04 -14.90
C SER A 364 14.89 -18.60 -15.21
N PRO A 365 13.86 -18.38 -16.04
CA PRO A 365 13.13 -17.12 -16.15
C PRO A 365 12.93 -16.39 -14.81
N ASP A 366 12.71 -17.13 -13.74
CA ASP A 366 12.39 -16.63 -12.39
C ASP A 366 13.51 -15.79 -11.79
N PHE A 367 14.78 -16.07 -12.12
CA PHE A 367 15.91 -15.28 -11.62
C PHE A 367 15.85 -13.83 -12.11
N PHE A 368 15.50 -13.63 -13.38
CA PHE A 368 15.42 -12.29 -13.95
C PHE A 368 14.13 -11.58 -13.58
N ILE A 369 13.03 -12.32 -13.31
CA ILE A 369 11.86 -11.75 -12.63
C ILE A 369 12.27 -11.19 -11.28
N PHE A 370 13.05 -11.96 -10.52
CA PHE A 370 13.56 -11.50 -9.24
C PHE A 370 14.37 -10.21 -9.38
N LEU A 371 15.29 -10.11 -10.35
CA LEU A 371 16.04 -8.87 -10.58
C LEU A 371 15.12 -7.68 -10.92
N LEU A 372 14.11 -7.87 -11.76
CA LEU A 372 13.14 -6.83 -12.12
C LEU A 372 12.26 -6.41 -10.93
N ASN A 373 11.87 -7.37 -10.09
CA ASN A 373 11.09 -7.07 -8.88
C ASN A 373 11.94 -6.37 -7.83
N ALA A 374 13.21 -6.76 -7.68
CA ALA A 374 14.16 -6.06 -6.82
C ALA A 374 14.38 -4.61 -7.30
N GLU A 375 14.43 -4.38 -8.62
CA GLU A 375 14.47 -3.04 -9.20
C GLU A 375 13.20 -2.24 -8.88
N ALA A 376 12.02 -2.82 -9.08
CA ALA A 376 10.73 -2.18 -8.77
C ALA A 376 10.58 -1.83 -7.29
N GLU A 377 11.01 -2.73 -6.40
CA GLU A 377 11.05 -2.53 -4.95
C GLU A 377 12.00 -1.39 -4.56
N ALA A 378 13.18 -1.33 -5.18
CA ALA A 378 14.14 -0.25 -4.98
C ALA A 378 13.55 1.11 -5.39
N ILE A 379 12.84 1.19 -6.54
CA ILE A 379 12.14 2.42 -6.94
C ILE A 379 11.05 2.78 -5.92
N THR A 380 10.23 1.80 -5.50
CA THR A 380 9.14 2.00 -4.53
C THR A 380 9.64 2.56 -3.19
N ARG A 381 10.77 2.05 -2.72
CA ARG A 381 11.41 2.50 -1.47
C ARG A 381 12.26 3.75 -1.60
N ARG A 382 12.42 4.28 -2.82
CA ARG A 382 13.38 5.34 -3.13
C ARG A 382 14.81 4.96 -2.68
N ASP A 383 15.20 3.72 -2.95
CA ASP A 383 16.58 3.24 -2.81
C ASP A 383 17.33 3.36 -4.14
N ARG A 384 18.07 4.45 -4.29
CA ARG A 384 18.83 4.75 -5.50
C ARG A 384 20.03 3.83 -5.68
N ASP A 385 20.72 3.49 -4.60
CA ASP A 385 21.99 2.78 -4.66
C ASP A 385 21.75 1.34 -5.14
N THR A 386 20.73 0.67 -4.61
CA THR A 386 20.37 -0.68 -5.08
C THR A 386 19.80 -0.67 -6.48
N PHE A 387 18.95 0.31 -6.81
CA PHE A 387 18.50 0.48 -8.17
C PHE A 387 19.69 0.57 -9.14
N GLN A 388 20.66 1.44 -8.86
CA GLN A 388 21.86 1.63 -9.68
C GLN A 388 22.77 0.38 -9.69
N ALA A 389 22.86 -0.36 -8.58
CA ALA A 389 23.65 -1.59 -8.49
C ALA A 389 23.14 -2.71 -9.41
N LEU A 390 21.84 -2.70 -9.75
CA LEU A 390 21.21 -3.63 -10.69
C LEU A 390 21.36 -3.19 -12.16
N GLN A 391 21.72 -1.93 -12.42
CA GLN A 391 21.91 -1.41 -13.78
C GLN A 391 23.31 -1.67 -14.31
N ASP A 392 23.44 -1.80 -15.62
CA ASP A 392 24.71 -1.96 -16.30
C ASP A 392 25.46 -0.62 -16.44
N PRO A 393 26.56 -0.40 -15.70
CA PRO A 393 27.27 0.88 -15.75
C PRO A 393 28.11 1.06 -17.03
N ASN A 394 28.32 -0.01 -17.80
CA ASN A 394 29.23 0.04 -18.94
C ASN A 394 28.56 0.46 -20.26
N ILE A 395 27.24 0.64 -20.26
CA ILE A 395 26.51 1.13 -21.43
C ILE A 395 26.38 2.66 -21.34
N PRO A 396 27.01 3.42 -22.26
CA PRO A 396 26.93 4.88 -22.25
C PRO A 396 25.48 5.37 -22.28
N GLY A 397 25.12 6.27 -21.36
CA GLY A 397 23.78 6.86 -21.28
C GLY A 397 22.71 5.99 -20.59
N TRP A 398 22.90 4.67 -20.46
CA TRP A 398 21.95 3.78 -19.79
C TRP A 398 21.72 4.14 -18.33
N GLY A 399 22.79 4.31 -17.55
CA GLY A 399 22.68 4.67 -16.14
C GLY A 399 21.92 5.98 -15.91
N ARG A 400 22.10 6.97 -16.80
CA ARG A 400 21.36 8.24 -16.76
C ARG A 400 19.89 8.05 -17.14
N LEU A 401 19.58 7.24 -18.15
CA LEU A 401 18.20 6.90 -18.51
C LEU A 401 17.45 6.30 -17.33
N GLN A 402 18.05 5.27 -16.74
CA GLN A 402 17.45 4.51 -15.66
C GLN A 402 17.30 5.37 -14.42
N LEU A 403 18.29 6.20 -14.12
CA LEU A 403 18.17 7.17 -13.05
C LEU A 403 17.05 8.18 -13.30
N ASN A 404 16.89 8.70 -14.53
CA ASN A 404 15.77 9.58 -14.87
C ASN A 404 14.42 8.86 -14.70
N ARG A 405 14.32 7.57 -15.01
CA ARG A 405 13.12 6.76 -14.76
C ARG A 405 12.86 6.61 -13.26
N TYR A 406 13.89 6.28 -12.49
CA TYR A 406 13.85 6.16 -11.05
C TYR A 406 13.42 7.48 -10.36
N GLU A 407 14.04 8.61 -10.72
CA GLU A 407 13.79 9.92 -10.11
C GLU A 407 12.37 10.40 -10.40
N ARG A 408 11.91 10.19 -11.63
CA ARG A 408 10.54 10.48 -12.03
C ARG A 408 9.51 9.69 -11.23
N ALA A 409 9.88 8.52 -10.70
CA ALA A 409 8.92 7.55 -10.15
C ALA A 409 7.67 7.51 -11.03
N GLU A 410 7.92 7.46 -12.35
CA GLU A 410 6.92 7.25 -13.37
C GLU A 410 5.88 6.29 -12.77
N ALA A 411 4.59 6.63 -12.79
CA ALA A 411 3.50 5.92 -12.10
C ALA A 411 3.45 4.38 -12.32
N TRP A 412 4.34 3.87 -13.16
CA TRP A 412 4.91 2.53 -13.26
C TRP A 412 5.31 1.88 -11.92
N VAL A 413 5.59 2.63 -10.85
CA VAL A 413 5.83 2.06 -9.50
C VAL A 413 4.59 1.33 -8.95
N ALA A 414 3.39 1.62 -9.48
CA ALA A 414 2.19 0.84 -9.21
C ALA A 414 2.13 -0.50 -9.98
N MET A 415 3.18 -0.88 -10.72
CA MET A 415 3.28 -2.21 -11.32
C MET A 415 3.77 -3.24 -10.32
N GLN A 416 2.92 -3.55 -9.35
CA GLN A 416 3.13 -4.68 -8.47
C GLN A 416 2.92 -5.98 -9.24
N GLY A 417 3.99 -6.79 -9.34
CA GLY A 417 3.93 -8.15 -9.89
C GLY A 417 4.25 -8.22 -11.38
N ALA A 418 5.54 -8.20 -11.73
CA ALA A 418 5.97 -8.66 -13.04
C ALA A 418 5.66 -10.16 -13.18
N ILE A 419 4.96 -10.53 -14.26
CA ILE A 419 4.68 -11.92 -14.62
C ILE A 419 5.40 -12.20 -15.93
N ILE A 420 6.22 -13.25 -16.01
CA ILE A 420 6.76 -13.68 -17.30
C ILE A 420 5.69 -14.45 -18.06
N SER A 421 5.36 -13.97 -19.25
CA SER A 421 4.56 -14.74 -20.20
C SER A 421 5.41 -15.60 -21.14
N ARG A 422 6.66 -15.20 -21.43
CA ARG A 422 7.53 -15.96 -22.35
C ARG A 422 9.02 -15.56 -22.29
N VAL A 423 9.90 -16.50 -22.00
CA VAL A 423 11.35 -16.31 -22.22
C VAL A 423 11.75 -16.91 -23.56
N ARG A 424 12.33 -16.09 -24.45
CA ARG A 424 13.03 -16.55 -25.64
C ARG A 424 14.51 -16.27 -25.47
N ARG A 425 15.26 -17.27 -25.03
CA ARG A 425 16.71 -17.19 -24.94
C ARG A 425 17.30 -17.07 -26.35
N ARG A 426 17.96 -15.96 -26.64
CA ARG A 426 18.84 -15.83 -27.81
C ARG A 426 20.25 -15.67 -27.27
N ALA A 427 21.05 -16.73 -27.33
CA ALA A 427 22.45 -16.66 -26.96
C ALA A 427 23.18 -15.75 -27.96
N THR A 428 23.52 -14.53 -27.56
CA THR A 428 24.44 -13.68 -28.29
C THR A 428 25.88 -13.94 -27.84
N ARG A 429 26.87 -13.54 -28.65
CA ARG A 429 28.30 -13.72 -28.33
C ARG A 429 28.71 -13.03 -27.02
N ASP A 430 28.01 -11.97 -26.62
CA ASP A 430 28.34 -11.14 -25.45
C ASP A 430 27.59 -11.54 -24.18
N ARG A 431 27.03 -12.77 -24.13
CA ARG A 431 26.21 -13.26 -23.00
C ARG A 431 25.10 -12.25 -22.64
N ILE A 432 24.37 -11.79 -23.64
CA ILE A 432 23.17 -10.97 -23.43
C ILE A 432 21.96 -11.89 -23.47
N LEU A 433 21.13 -11.80 -22.44
CA LEU A 433 19.82 -12.42 -22.40
C LEU A 433 18.78 -11.37 -22.77
N VAL A 434 17.87 -11.72 -23.66
CA VAL A 434 16.73 -10.87 -24.04
C VAL A 434 15.47 -11.64 -23.70
N MET A 435 14.52 -11.00 -23.03
CA MET A 435 13.30 -11.65 -22.59
C MET A 435 12.08 -10.78 -22.77
N ARG A 436 10.93 -11.42 -22.95
CA ARG A 436 9.64 -10.75 -23.05
C ARG A 436 8.95 -10.88 -21.70
N VAL A 437 8.69 -9.75 -21.06
CA VAL A 437 8.13 -9.68 -19.71
C VAL A 437 6.80 -8.97 -19.76
N GLN A 438 5.81 -9.48 -19.03
CA GLN A 438 4.56 -8.79 -18.81
C GLN A 438 4.59 -8.08 -17.45
N PHE A 439 4.19 -6.82 -17.45
CA PHE A 439 4.06 -6.02 -16.25
C PHE A 439 2.58 -5.69 -16.08
N MET A 440 2.04 -5.89 -14.89
CA MET A 440 0.67 -5.49 -14.57
C MET A 440 0.70 -4.12 -13.91
N GLY A 441 -0.04 -3.14 -14.41
CA GLY A 441 -0.13 -1.80 -13.83
C GLY A 441 -1.54 -1.20 -13.86
N PRO A 442 -1.70 0.05 -13.36
CA PRO A 442 -2.98 0.76 -13.37
C PRO A 442 -3.59 0.86 -14.78
N GLY A 443 -2.76 1.01 -15.81
CA GLY A 443 -3.18 1.03 -17.21
C GLY A 443 -3.42 -0.35 -17.85
N GLY A 444 -3.49 -1.41 -17.05
CA GLY A 444 -3.58 -2.80 -17.50
C GLY A 444 -2.23 -3.50 -17.59
N THR A 445 -2.23 -4.69 -18.19
CA THR A 445 -0.99 -5.45 -18.40
C THR A 445 -0.28 -4.94 -19.65
N ILE A 446 1.02 -4.72 -19.58
CA ILE A 446 1.85 -4.40 -20.73
C ILE A 446 2.90 -5.48 -20.94
N GLN A 447 3.44 -5.59 -22.14
CA GLN A 447 4.46 -6.53 -22.54
C GLN A 447 5.65 -5.77 -23.12
N ARG A 448 6.83 -5.94 -22.54
CA ARG A 448 8.07 -5.33 -23.03
C ARG A 448 9.20 -6.33 -23.15
N ILE A 449 10.28 -5.90 -23.77
CA ILE A 449 11.51 -6.66 -23.92
C ILE A 449 12.54 -6.10 -22.95
N GLU A 450 13.02 -6.97 -22.07
CA GLU A 450 14.07 -6.68 -21.13
C GLU A 450 15.35 -7.37 -21.54
N SER A 451 16.48 -6.74 -21.24
CA SER A 451 17.79 -7.29 -21.58
C SER A 451 18.71 -7.30 -20.37
N PHE A 452 19.43 -8.39 -20.22
CA PHE A 452 20.42 -8.57 -19.16
C PHE A 452 21.76 -8.92 -19.79
N ARG A 453 22.84 -8.33 -19.28
CA ARG A 453 24.20 -8.64 -19.74
C ARG A 453 25.00 -9.20 -18.59
N TRP A 454 25.75 -10.27 -18.87
CA TRP A 454 26.71 -10.81 -17.92
C TRP A 454 27.97 -9.94 -17.92
N ALA A 455 28.18 -9.14 -16.87
CA ALA A 455 29.32 -8.25 -16.74
C ALA A 455 29.80 -8.21 -15.28
N GLY A 456 31.13 -8.27 -15.07
CA GLY A 456 31.70 -8.24 -13.72
C GLY A 456 31.23 -9.40 -12.83
N ASN A 457 31.06 -10.60 -13.41
CA ASN A 457 30.54 -11.80 -12.75
C ASN A 457 29.10 -11.71 -12.20
N ARG A 458 28.30 -10.78 -12.74
CA ARG A 458 26.89 -10.62 -12.38
C ARG A 458 26.00 -10.33 -13.58
N TRP A 459 24.71 -10.57 -13.44
CA TRP A 459 23.72 -10.18 -14.45
C TRP A 459 23.23 -8.77 -14.14
N LEU A 460 23.38 -7.87 -15.11
CA LEU A 460 22.95 -6.48 -14.97
C LEU A 460 21.83 -6.19 -15.95
N HIS A 461 20.79 -5.49 -15.49
CA HIS A 461 19.78 -4.93 -16.37
C HIS A 461 20.47 -3.90 -17.26
N THR A 462 20.37 -4.13 -18.57
CA THR A 462 21.13 -3.40 -19.57
C THR A 462 20.23 -2.96 -20.71
N TRP A 463 20.81 -2.14 -21.58
CA TRP A 463 20.17 -1.83 -22.84
C TRP A 463 20.07 -3.08 -23.71
N PRO A 464 18.92 -3.32 -24.36
CA PRO A 464 18.92 -4.25 -25.48
C PRO A 464 19.98 -3.96 -26.54
N ALA A 465 20.76 -4.98 -26.88
CA ALA A 465 21.70 -4.91 -27.99
C ALA A 465 20.94 -4.70 -29.31
N LEU A 466 21.40 -3.77 -30.15
CA LEU A 466 20.77 -3.49 -31.45
C LEU A 466 20.66 -4.76 -32.32
N GLU A 467 21.63 -5.66 -32.20
CA GLU A 467 21.65 -6.95 -32.90
C GLU A 467 20.46 -7.85 -32.50
N ALA A 468 19.92 -7.69 -31.28
CA ALA A 468 18.74 -8.41 -30.87
C ALA A 468 17.47 -7.92 -31.56
N TRP A 469 17.45 -6.68 -32.08
CA TRP A 469 16.35 -6.09 -32.84
C TRP A 469 16.39 -6.47 -34.32
N GLY A 470 17.50 -7.04 -34.78
CA GLY A 470 17.72 -7.43 -36.17
C GLY A 470 18.33 -6.30 -36.99
N GLN A 471 18.34 -6.45 -38.32
CA GLN A 471 18.90 -5.40 -39.19
C GLN A 471 17.98 -4.16 -39.23
N PRO A 472 18.56 -2.94 -39.34
CA PRO A 472 17.76 -1.76 -39.60
C PRO A 472 17.13 -1.83 -40.99
N ILE A 473 15.85 -1.47 -41.07
CA ILE A 473 15.04 -1.38 -42.28
C ILE A 473 14.72 0.10 -42.50
N SER A 474 14.97 0.60 -43.71
CA SER A 474 14.53 1.92 -44.13
C SER A 474 13.49 1.78 -45.23
N GLN A 475 12.32 2.37 -45.03
CA GLN A 475 11.21 2.35 -45.97
C GLN A 475 10.74 3.77 -46.23
N THR A 476 10.52 4.12 -47.50
CA THR A 476 9.97 5.42 -47.89
C THR A 476 8.57 5.22 -48.44
N ASP A 477 7.62 6.03 -47.97
CA ASP A 477 6.25 6.08 -48.47
C ASP A 477 5.73 7.51 -48.40
N GLY A 478 5.33 8.07 -49.54
CA GLY A 478 4.93 9.48 -49.64
C GLY A 478 6.01 10.45 -49.14
N ILE A 479 5.66 11.28 -48.14
CA ILE A 479 6.61 12.23 -47.53
C ILE A 479 7.41 11.63 -46.37
N PHE A 480 7.20 10.36 -46.01
CA PHE A 480 7.86 9.77 -44.86
C PHE A 480 9.03 8.87 -45.26
N ARG A 481 10.14 8.99 -44.54
CA ARG A 481 11.21 7.99 -44.46
C ARG A 481 11.16 7.35 -43.09
N ILE A 482 10.73 6.11 -43.00
CA ILE A 482 10.59 5.39 -41.74
C ILE A 482 11.80 4.46 -41.58
N VAL A 483 12.48 4.58 -40.45
CA VAL A 483 13.64 3.75 -40.08
C VAL A 483 13.26 2.95 -38.84
N TYR A 484 13.33 1.64 -38.91
CA TYR A 484 12.96 0.72 -37.83
C TYR A 484 13.82 -0.54 -37.90
N HIS A 485 13.65 -1.50 -37.00
CA HIS A 485 14.39 -2.77 -37.05
C HIS A 485 13.48 -3.95 -37.40
N GLU A 486 14.04 -5.07 -37.88
CA GLU A 486 13.28 -6.28 -38.24
C GLU A 486 12.25 -6.71 -37.18
N ARG A 487 12.57 -6.60 -35.90
CA ARG A 487 11.67 -6.96 -34.79
C ARG A 487 10.42 -6.05 -34.69
N ASP A 488 10.53 -4.81 -35.14
CA ASP A 488 9.42 -3.87 -35.16
C ASP A 488 8.56 -4.02 -36.42
N ALA A 489 9.00 -4.78 -37.43
CA ALA A 489 8.38 -4.80 -38.76
C ALA A 489 6.87 -5.08 -38.76
N ASP A 490 6.41 -6.01 -37.92
CA ASP A 490 4.99 -6.37 -37.81
C ASP A 490 4.14 -5.27 -37.17
N LEU A 491 4.74 -4.43 -36.32
CA LEU A 491 4.08 -3.25 -35.75
C LEU A 491 4.09 -2.09 -36.74
N VAL A 492 5.18 -1.97 -37.51
CA VAL A 492 5.45 -0.79 -38.34
C VAL A 492 4.72 -0.80 -39.66
N ARG A 493 4.84 -1.90 -40.41
CA ARG A 493 4.31 -1.98 -41.78
C ARG A 493 2.82 -1.65 -41.89
N PRO A 494 1.93 -2.08 -40.97
CA PRO A 494 0.51 -1.77 -41.08
C PRO A 494 0.17 -0.29 -40.92
N PHE A 495 0.99 0.51 -40.22
CA PHE A 495 0.67 1.92 -39.96
C PHE A 495 1.24 2.89 -41.01
N ILE A 496 2.22 2.48 -41.81
CA ILE A 496 2.85 3.32 -42.85
C ILE A 496 1.81 3.94 -43.78
N PRO A 497 0.88 3.18 -44.40
CA PRO A 497 -0.10 3.78 -45.33
C PRO A 497 -1.06 4.76 -44.64
N ARG A 498 -1.29 4.60 -43.33
CA ARG A 498 -2.19 5.48 -42.55
C ARG A 498 -1.55 6.85 -42.28
N LEU A 499 -0.23 6.91 -42.07
CA LEU A 499 0.47 8.17 -41.78
C LEU A 499 0.32 9.21 -42.89
N ASN A 500 0.41 8.78 -44.16
CA ASN A 500 0.36 9.69 -45.30
C ASN A 500 -1.00 10.42 -45.40
N GLY A 501 -2.11 9.77 -45.06
CA GLY A 501 -3.42 10.42 -44.98
C GLY A 501 -3.52 11.40 -43.82
N LEU A 502 -2.97 11.03 -42.66
CA LEU A 502 -3.09 11.80 -41.42
C LEU A 502 -2.28 13.10 -41.44
N VAL A 503 -1.09 13.13 -42.04
CA VAL A 503 -0.23 14.34 -42.00
C VAL A 503 -0.85 15.53 -42.75
N ALA A 504 -1.49 15.29 -43.89
CA ALA A 504 -2.15 16.34 -44.64
C ALA A 504 -3.36 16.90 -43.87
N GLN A 505 -4.12 16.01 -43.23
CA GLN A 505 -5.24 16.37 -42.37
C GLN A 505 -4.78 17.18 -41.16
N ILE A 506 -3.81 16.68 -40.39
CA ILE A 506 -3.27 17.37 -39.20
C ILE A 506 -2.69 18.74 -39.56
N ALA A 507 -1.95 18.83 -40.66
CA ALA A 507 -1.40 20.11 -41.12
C ALA A 507 -2.54 21.10 -41.46
N SER A 508 -3.56 20.65 -42.19
CA SER A 508 -4.75 21.45 -42.50
C SER A 508 -5.50 21.89 -41.24
N ASP A 509 -5.80 20.97 -40.33
CA ASP A 509 -6.54 21.20 -39.10
C ASP A 509 -5.79 22.16 -38.16
N LEU A 510 -4.45 22.13 -38.15
CA LEU A 510 -3.65 23.07 -37.36
C LEU A 510 -3.36 24.39 -38.08
N GLY A 511 -3.78 24.57 -39.34
CA GLY A 511 -3.44 25.76 -40.14
C GLY A 511 -1.94 25.86 -40.42
N GLN A 512 -1.31 24.73 -40.74
CA GLN A 512 0.11 24.60 -40.99
C GLN A 512 0.38 24.07 -42.40
N PRO A 513 1.44 24.54 -43.08
CA PRO A 513 1.83 23.96 -44.34
C PRO A 513 2.32 22.52 -44.14
N VAL A 514 1.93 21.62 -45.04
CA VAL A 514 2.52 20.28 -45.11
C VAL A 514 4.03 20.44 -45.31
N PRO A 515 4.88 19.76 -44.52
CA PRO A 515 6.33 19.83 -44.68
C PRO A 515 6.75 19.51 -46.12
N SER A 516 7.52 20.40 -46.74
CA SER A 516 8.02 20.23 -48.11
C SER A 516 9.23 19.29 -48.20
N ARG A 517 9.84 18.96 -47.06
CA ARG A 517 10.93 18.00 -46.95
C ARG A 517 10.41 16.66 -46.42
N PRO A 518 10.99 15.53 -46.85
CA PRO A 518 10.67 14.25 -46.27
C PRO A 518 10.85 14.27 -44.74
N LEU A 519 9.88 13.72 -44.02
CA LEU A 519 9.90 13.55 -42.58
C LEU A 519 10.54 12.20 -42.24
N THR A 520 11.56 12.20 -41.39
CA THR A 520 12.13 10.94 -40.90
C THR A 520 11.37 10.50 -39.66
N VAL A 521 10.87 9.27 -39.64
CA VAL A 521 10.33 8.64 -38.43
C VAL A 521 11.25 7.48 -38.05
N THR A 522 12.02 7.64 -36.99
CA THR A 522 12.93 6.62 -36.49
C THR A 522 12.32 5.92 -35.29
N ILE A 523 12.06 4.63 -35.42
CA ILE A 523 11.62 3.76 -34.33
C ILE A 523 12.87 3.12 -33.76
N ASP A 524 13.34 3.69 -32.67
CA ASP A 524 14.64 3.40 -32.12
C ASP A 524 14.50 2.55 -30.84
N PRO A 525 15.01 1.31 -30.81
CA PRO A 525 15.06 0.54 -29.56
C PRO A 525 15.93 1.17 -28.49
N VAL A 526 16.80 2.13 -28.87
CA VAL A 526 17.70 2.84 -27.96
C VAL A 526 17.36 4.31 -27.72
N ALA A 527 16.17 4.77 -28.11
CA ALA A 527 15.77 6.14 -27.81
C ALA A 527 15.53 6.38 -26.31
N LEU A 528 16.15 7.43 -25.79
CA LEU A 528 16.01 7.92 -24.39
C LEU A 528 14.71 8.71 -24.16
N GLY A 529 13.96 8.99 -25.21
CA GLY A 529 12.78 9.84 -25.20
C GLY A 529 12.33 10.15 -26.62
N TYR A 530 11.42 11.09 -26.73
CA TYR A 530 10.87 11.48 -28.02
C TYR A 530 11.58 12.71 -28.59
N GLN A 531 11.81 12.71 -29.89
CA GLN A 531 12.30 13.89 -30.62
C GLN A 531 11.24 14.35 -31.61
N GLY A 532 11.06 15.67 -31.72
CA GLY A 532 10.09 16.30 -32.63
C GLY A 532 10.62 16.51 -34.05
N LEU A 533 9.80 17.16 -34.89
CA LEU A 533 10.13 17.43 -36.30
C LEU A 533 11.46 18.19 -36.48
N PRO A 534 12.21 17.94 -37.57
CA PRO A 534 11.86 17.11 -38.74
C PRO A 534 12.14 15.60 -38.58
N ASP A 535 12.89 15.20 -37.55
CA ASP A 535 13.27 13.81 -37.28
C ASP A 535 12.52 13.31 -36.05
N LEU A 536 11.36 12.68 -36.29
CA LEU A 536 10.54 12.07 -35.25
C LEU A 536 11.22 10.80 -34.74
N ILE A 537 11.81 10.85 -33.54
CA ILE A 537 12.38 9.66 -32.89
C ILE A 537 11.38 9.16 -31.87
N VAL A 538 10.96 7.91 -32.02
CA VAL A 538 10.01 7.22 -31.14
C VAL A 538 10.68 5.96 -30.62
N PRO A 539 10.64 5.68 -29.31
CA PRO A 539 11.15 4.42 -28.80
C PRO A 539 10.35 3.24 -29.35
N SER A 540 11.02 2.13 -29.62
CA SER A 540 10.34 0.87 -30.01
C SER A 540 9.28 0.51 -28.96
N PRO A 541 8.03 0.20 -29.36
CA PRO A 541 7.00 -0.25 -28.43
C PRO A 541 7.39 -1.53 -27.68
N TRP A 542 8.24 -2.37 -28.28
CA TRP A 542 8.79 -3.52 -27.60
C TRP A 542 9.69 -3.13 -26.42
N ALA A 543 10.36 -1.97 -26.47
CA ALA A 543 11.19 -1.48 -25.36
C ALA A 543 10.37 -0.71 -24.31
N THR A 544 9.30 -0.02 -24.71
CA THR A 544 8.49 0.82 -23.82
C THR A 544 7.22 0.15 -23.29
N GLY A 545 6.79 -0.97 -23.85
CA GLY A 545 5.60 -1.70 -23.42
C GLY A 545 4.46 -1.65 -24.43
N LEU A 546 3.91 -2.82 -24.73
CA LEU A 546 2.74 -3.03 -25.57
C LEU A 546 1.57 -3.52 -24.73
N PRO A 547 0.31 -3.14 -25.02
CA PRO A 547 -0.85 -3.81 -24.43
C PRO A 547 -0.77 -5.34 -24.59
N PRO A 548 -1.43 -6.11 -23.70
CA PRO A 548 -1.32 -7.55 -23.70
C PRO A 548 -2.16 -8.11 -24.86
N GLY A 549 -1.60 -9.07 -25.60
CA GLY A 549 -2.22 -9.65 -26.78
C GLY A 549 -1.20 -9.75 -27.91
N ASP A 550 -1.13 -10.90 -28.56
CA ASP A 550 -0.24 -11.11 -29.71
C ASP A 550 -0.76 -10.44 -30.99
N ALA A 551 -1.82 -9.63 -30.93
CA ALA A 551 -2.39 -8.96 -32.09
C ALA A 551 -1.48 -7.81 -32.55
N PRO A 552 -0.79 -7.93 -33.71
CA PRO A 552 0.06 -6.87 -34.25
C PRO A 552 -0.69 -5.54 -34.38
N ASP A 553 -2.01 -5.59 -34.55
CA ASP A 553 -2.90 -4.44 -34.69
C ASP A 553 -2.90 -3.53 -33.45
N ALA A 554 -2.90 -4.08 -32.24
CA ALA A 554 -2.92 -3.28 -31.02
C ALA A 554 -1.60 -2.52 -30.83
N GLY A 555 -0.47 -3.19 -31.10
CA GLY A 555 0.84 -2.56 -31.04
C GLY A 555 1.07 -1.56 -32.17
N SER A 556 0.56 -1.85 -33.37
CA SER A 556 0.59 -0.92 -34.49
C SER A 556 -0.26 0.34 -34.21
N ALA A 557 -1.45 0.18 -33.63
CA ALA A 557 -2.30 1.30 -33.21
C ALA A 557 -1.64 2.15 -32.11
N PHE A 558 -1.01 1.50 -31.11
CA PHE A 558 -0.26 2.20 -30.08
C PHE A 558 0.89 3.02 -30.67
N LEU A 559 1.69 2.43 -31.56
CA LEU A 559 2.80 3.11 -32.21
C LEU A 559 2.32 4.27 -33.11
N LEU A 560 1.27 4.05 -33.88
CA LEU A 560 0.65 5.10 -34.69
C LEU A 560 0.23 6.28 -33.81
N ARG A 561 -0.42 6.01 -32.67
CA ARG A 561 -0.82 7.04 -31.71
C ARG A 561 0.38 7.85 -31.21
N GLN A 562 1.50 7.22 -30.87
CA GLN A 562 2.72 7.92 -30.44
C GLN A 562 3.29 8.82 -31.55
N VAL A 563 3.41 8.30 -32.77
CA VAL A 563 3.93 9.08 -33.92
C VAL A 563 3.02 10.26 -34.24
N VAL A 564 1.70 10.05 -34.26
CA VAL A 564 0.70 11.10 -34.49
C VAL A 564 0.76 12.14 -33.37
N ALA A 565 0.83 11.73 -32.11
CA ALA A 565 0.93 12.65 -30.97
C ALA A 565 2.15 13.57 -31.08
N LEU A 566 3.32 13.03 -31.42
CA LEU A 566 4.53 13.84 -31.59
C LEU A 566 4.47 14.76 -32.79
N MET A 567 3.84 14.31 -33.88
CA MET A 567 3.64 15.11 -35.07
C MET A 567 2.68 16.27 -34.80
N VAL A 568 1.50 16.01 -34.23
CA VAL A 568 0.53 17.03 -33.82
C VAL A 568 1.19 18.01 -32.85
N HIS A 569 1.89 17.50 -31.84
CA HIS A 569 2.62 18.34 -30.89
C HIS A 569 3.65 19.23 -31.59
N SER A 570 4.52 18.65 -32.44
CA SER A 570 5.56 19.41 -33.16
C SER A 570 4.98 20.47 -34.10
N LEU A 571 3.84 20.21 -34.73
CA LEU A 571 3.15 21.15 -35.61
C LEU A 571 2.40 22.22 -34.83
N ALA A 572 1.74 21.85 -33.72
CA ALA A 572 1.00 22.77 -32.88
C ALA A 572 1.92 23.78 -32.17
N TRP A 573 3.09 23.30 -31.72
CA TRP A 573 4.13 24.12 -31.10
C TRP A 573 4.99 24.90 -32.11
N ARG A 574 4.86 24.61 -33.41
CA ARG A 574 5.49 25.44 -34.44
C ARG A 574 4.93 26.86 -34.32
N ASP A 575 5.80 27.86 -34.38
CA ASP A 575 5.47 29.29 -34.25
C ASP A 575 4.94 29.74 -32.86
N MET A 576 4.90 28.85 -31.86
CA MET A 576 4.62 29.24 -30.48
C MET A 576 5.85 29.90 -29.83
N PRO A 577 5.67 30.91 -28.95
CA PRO A 577 6.77 31.47 -28.18
C PRO A 577 7.37 30.41 -27.26
N ALA A 578 8.66 30.57 -26.91
CA ALA A 578 9.36 29.66 -26.01
C ALA A 578 8.74 29.59 -24.61
N GLU A 579 8.08 30.68 -24.19
CA GLU A 579 7.40 30.81 -22.91
C GLU A 579 5.92 31.10 -23.17
N LEU A 580 5.07 30.16 -22.74
CA LEU A 580 3.62 30.32 -22.66
C LEU A 580 3.25 30.44 -21.18
N THR A 581 2.19 31.19 -20.87
CA THR A 581 1.60 31.15 -19.53
C THR A 581 1.03 29.76 -19.24
N PRO A 582 0.85 29.35 -17.96
CA PRO A 582 0.30 28.03 -17.65
C PRO A 582 -1.03 27.73 -18.34
N GLY A 583 -1.96 28.70 -18.38
CA GLY A 583 -3.25 28.57 -19.06
C GLY A 583 -3.12 28.40 -20.57
N GLN A 584 -2.26 29.20 -21.23
CA GLN A 584 -1.98 29.05 -22.66
C GLN A 584 -1.39 27.67 -22.98
N ALA A 585 -0.44 27.22 -22.17
CA ALA A 585 0.21 25.95 -22.35
C ALA A 585 -0.82 24.80 -22.14
N ALA A 586 -1.71 24.90 -21.14
CA ALA A 586 -2.73 23.90 -20.85
C ALA A 586 -3.74 23.76 -22.00
N ALA A 587 -4.23 24.90 -22.50
CA ALA A 587 -5.10 24.97 -23.66
C ALA A 587 -4.42 24.36 -24.92
N LEU A 588 -3.14 24.65 -25.16
CA LEU A 588 -2.40 24.07 -26.28
C LEU A 588 -2.28 22.56 -26.16
N SER A 589 -1.97 22.04 -24.97
CA SER A 589 -1.91 20.59 -24.73
C SER A 589 -3.26 19.91 -24.91
N ALA A 590 -4.35 20.56 -24.47
CA ALA A 590 -5.70 20.05 -24.68
C ALA A 590 -6.11 20.05 -26.15
N LEU A 591 -5.73 21.09 -26.93
CA LEU A 591 -5.90 21.14 -28.39
C LEU A 591 -5.13 20.01 -29.08
N VAL A 592 -3.87 19.79 -28.69
CA VAL A 592 -3.03 18.70 -29.22
C VAL A 592 -3.68 17.35 -28.94
N GLU A 593 -4.11 17.10 -27.70
CA GLU A 593 -4.73 15.82 -27.34
C GLU A 593 -6.08 15.62 -28.04
N TRP A 594 -6.92 16.67 -28.12
CA TRP A 594 -8.18 16.63 -28.87
C TRP A 594 -7.93 16.23 -30.33
N GLU A 595 -6.95 16.87 -30.98
CA GLU A 595 -6.62 16.59 -32.37
C GLU A 595 -6.12 15.17 -32.57
N VAL A 596 -5.21 14.69 -31.71
CA VAL A 596 -4.73 13.30 -31.73
C VAL A 596 -5.87 12.30 -31.65
N ARG A 597 -6.79 12.47 -30.70
CA ARG A 597 -7.93 11.56 -30.53
C ARG A 597 -8.88 11.64 -31.72
N SER A 598 -9.15 12.85 -32.20
CA SER A 598 -10.06 13.11 -33.31
C SER A 598 -9.56 12.49 -34.62
N VAL A 599 -8.28 12.63 -34.97
CA VAL A 599 -7.73 12.03 -36.20
C VAL A 599 -7.58 10.51 -36.13
N LEU A 600 -7.43 9.95 -34.92
CA LEU A 600 -7.37 8.51 -34.70
C LEU A 600 -8.74 7.84 -34.55
N GLY A 601 -9.81 8.64 -34.41
CA GLY A 601 -11.15 8.14 -34.13
C GLY A 601 -11.28 7.54 -32.71
N GLU A 602 -10.46 8.01 -31.78
CA GLU A 602 -10.51 7.61 -30.36
C GLU A 602 -11.58 8.42 -29.62
N PRO A 603 -12.24 7.83 -28.60
CA PRO A 603 -13.14 8.59 -27.74
C PRO A 603 -12.38 9.72 -27.05
N LEU A 604 -13.00 10.90 -26.94
CA LEU A 604 -12.38 12.06 -26.29
C LEU A 604 -12.02 11.77 -24.82
N LEU A 605 -12.95 11.11 -24.12
CA LEU A 605 -12.81 10.71 -22.72
C LEU A 605 -12.91 9.19 -22.59
N ASP A 606 -12.01 8.59 -21.82
CA ASP A 606 -12.17 7.21 -21.38
C ASP A 606 -13.28 7.08 -20.31
N ALA A 607 -13.56 5.86 -19.87
CA ALA A 607 -14.65 5.60 -18.92
C ALA A 607 -14.36 6.21 -17.53
N GLU A 608 -13.10 6.24 -17.12
CA GLU A 608 -12.69 6.77 -15.83
C GLU A 608 -12.78 8.30 -15.79
N ALA A 609 -12.28 8.98 -16.83
CA ALA A 609 -12.41 10.43 -16.98
C ALA A 609 -13.88 10.88 -17.03
N ARG A 610 -14.76 10.11 -17.70
CA ARG A 610 -16.21 10.36 -17.69
C ARG A 610 -16.81 10.20 -16.30
N ALA A 611 -16.48 9.13 -15.59
CA ALA A 611 -16.96 8.91 -14.22
C ALA A 611 -16.49 10.03 -13.27
N GLY A 612 -15.22 10.44 -13.36
CA GLY A 612 -14.65 11.53 -12.57
C GLY A 612 -15.33 12.87 -12.85
N LEU A 613 -15.56 13.21 -14.12
CA LEU A 613 -16.31 14.41 -14.51
C LEU A 613 -17.76 14.37 -14.02
N GLY A 614 -18.44 13.23 -14.15
CA GLY A 614 -19.82 13.07 -13.67
C GLY A 614 -19.92 13.26 -12.15
N GLN A 615 -18.96 12.73 -11.39
CA GLN A 615 -18.89 12.94 -9.95
C GLN A 615 -18.62 14.40 -9.61
N ALA A 616 -17.66 15.05 -10.27
CA ALA A 616 -17.32 16.45 -10.05
C ALA A 616 -18.49 17.40 -10.39
N LEU A 617 -19.26 17.08 -11.45
CA LEU A 617 -20.47 17.79 -11.81
C LEU A 617 -21.55 17.64 -10.71
N ALA A 618 -21.78 16.41 -10.23
CA ALA A 618 -22.77 16.14 -9.19
C ALA A 618 -22.43 16.79 -7.84
N SER A 619 -21.15 16.94 -7.52
CA SER A 619 -20.66 17.55 -6.28
C SER A 619 -20.37 19.05 -6.37
N SER A 620 -20.65 19.69 -7.53
CA SER A 620 -20.31 21.09 -7.79
C SER A 620 -18.81 21.41 -7.60
N GLN A 621 -17.94 20.45 -7.93
CA GLN A 621 -16.48 20.55 -7.83
C GLN A 621 -15.81 20.97 -9.14
N LEU A 622 -16.57 21.20 -10.23
CA LEU A 622 -16.00 21.64 -11.49
C LEU A 622 -15.36 23.03 -11.38
N LEU A 623 -14.17 23.19 -11.95
CA LEU A 623 -13.53 24.50 -12.04
C LEU A 623 -14.21 25.36 -13.12
N PRO A 624 -14.55 26.63 -12.83
CA PRO A 624 -14.98 27.55 -13.88
C PRO A 624 -13.82 27.81 -14.88
N PRO A 625 -14.10 28.15 -16.15
CA PRO A 625 -13.04 28.15 -17.18
C PRO A 625 -11.94 29.20 -16.96
N ASP A 626 -12.21 30.30 -16.25
CA ASP A 626 -11.18 31.25 -15.84
C ASP A 626 -10.21 30.67 -14.80
N LEU A 627 -10.72 29.89 -13.83
CA LEU A 627 -9.88 29.18 -12.88
C LEU A 627 -9.11 28.03 -13.54
N LEU A 628 -9.68 27.36 -14.56
CA LEU A 628 -8.93 26.41 -15.39
C LEU A 628 -7.72 27.05 -16.06
N TRP A 629 -7.88 28.27 -16.60
CA TRP A 629 -6.80 29.06 -17.20
C TRP A 629 -5.72 29.48 -16.18
N ALA A 630 -6.13 29.85 -14.97
CA ALA A 630 -5.23 30.29 -13.91
C ALA A 630 -4.52 29.14 -13.20
N THR A 631 -5.08 27.93 -13.25
CA THR A 631 -4.51 26.76 -12.59
C THR A 631 -3.17 26.41 -13.25
N PRO A 632 -2.05 26.35 -12.51
CA PRO A 632 -0.78 25.87 -13.02
C PRO A 632 -0.90 24.36 -13.27
N VAL A 633 -1.51 24.03 -14.40
CA VAL A 633 -1.44 22.73 -15.01
C VAL A 633 0.03 22.58 -15.39
N ILE A 634 0.77 21.65 -14.79
CA ILE A 634 2.16 21.34 -15.17
C ILE A 634 2.12 20.76 -16.60
N VAL A 635 2.12 21.65 -17.60
CA VAL A 635 1.94 21.33 -19.03
C VAL A 635 3.09 20.50 -19.60
N ARG A 636 4.18 20.37 -18.84
CA ARG A 636 5.17 19.34 -19.09
C ARG A 636 5.01 18.24 -18.05
N PRO A 637 4.17 17.22 -18.29
CA PRO A 637 4.66 15.91 -17.98
C PRO A 637 5.84 15.72 -18.94
N SER A 638 7.05 16.11 -18.53
CA SER A 638 8.21 15.35 -18.95
C SER A 638 7.85 13.93 -18.54
N PHE A 639 7.39 13.11 -19.50
CA PHE A 639 6.83 11.77 -19.33
C PHE A 639 7.24 11.20 -17.97
N GLY A 640 6.37 11.24 -16.97
CA GLY A 640 6.70 10.72 -15.63
C GLY A 640 6.76 11.63 -14.41
N GLN A 641 6.08 12.78 -14.33
CA GLN A 641 5.75 13.28 -12.98
C GLN A 641 4.53 12.48 -12.45
N PRO A 642 4.47 12.10 -11.16
CA PRO A 642 3.30 11.45 -10.60
C PRO A 642 2.10 12.39 -10.72
N GLU A 643 1.05 11.91 -11.39
CA GLU A 643 -0.20 12.64 -11.51
C GLU A 643 -0.75 12.87 -10.10
N THR A 644 -0.90 14.13 -9.69
CA THR A 644 -1.72 14.43 -8.51
C THR A 644 -3.17 14.07 -8.85
N LEU A 645 -3.97 13.65 -7.87
CA LEU A 645 -5.38 13.27 -8.09
C LEU A 645 -6.24 14.35 -8.78
N ALA A 646 -5.79 15.62 -8.76
CA ALA A 646 -6.47 16.72 -9.45
C ALA A 646 -6.19 16.76 -10.96
N TRP A 647 -5.13 16.10 -11.44
CA TRP A 647 -4.69 16.16 -12.83
C TRP A 647 -5.64 15.47 -13.82
N PRO A 648 -6.12 14.23 -13.57
CA PRO A 648 -7.03 13.56 -14.49
C PRO A 648 -8.33 14.34 -14.69
N LEU A 649 -8.86 14.95 -13.62
CA LEU A 649 -10.09 15.76 -13.68
C LEU A 649 -9.87 17.05 -14.47
N ALA A 650 -8.85 17.85 -14.13
CA ALA A 650 -8.56 19.11 -14.84
C ALA A 650 -8.27 18.86 -16.34
N ARG A 651 -7.57 17.76 -16.67
CA ARG A 651 -7.36 17.34 -18.06
C ARG A 651 -8.68 17.02 -18.77
N ALA A 652 -9.58 16.29 -18.12
CA ALA A 652 -10.90 15.96 -18.69
C ALA A 652 -11.78 17.22 -18.87
N GLU A 653 -11.72 18.16 -17.93
CA GLU A 653 -12.37 19.47 -18.03
C GLU A 653 -11.85 20.27 -19.22
N TRP A 654 -10.53 20.35 -19.40
CA TRP A 654 -9.92 21.00 -20.57
C TRP A 654 -10.31 20.34 -21.89
N LEU A 655 -10.27 19.01 -21.99
CA LEU A 655 -10.64 18.29 -23.22
C LEU A 655 -12.09 18.54 -23.62
N THR A 656 -13.02 18.51 -22.66
CA THR A 656 -14.45 18.79 -22.92
C THR A 656 -14.72 20.26 -23.24
N LEU A 657 -13.93 21.17 -22.67
CA LEU A 657 -13.97 22.59 -23.04
C LEU A 657 -13.53 22.76 -24.49
N ILE A 658 -12.38 22.23 -24.89
CA ILE A 658 -11.90 22.28 -26.28
C ILE A 658 -12.90 21.67 -27.26
N ASP A 659 -13.48 20.54 -26.92
CA ASP A 659 -14.53 19.89 -27.73
C ASP A 659 -15.77 20.79 -27.88
N THR A 660 -16.17 21.47 -26.81
CA THR A 660 -17.27 22.46 -26.82
C THR A 660 -16.94 23.68 -27.67
N LEU A 661 -15.68 24.12 -27.74
CA LEU A 661 -15.26 25.23 -28.59
C LEU A 661 -15.26 24.85 -30.07
N ILE A 662 -14.85 23.62 -30.37
CA ILE A 662 -14.76 23.12 -31.74
C ILE A 662 -16.13 22.73 -32.30
N GLN A 663 -17.03 22.15 -31.51
CA GLN A 663 -18.40 21.77 -31.93
C GLN A 663 -18.46 20.89 -33.19
N GLY A 664 -17.42 20.07 -33.42
CA GLY A 664 -17.26 19.29 -34.65
C GLY A 664 -16.77 20.08 -35.87
N GLU A 665 -16.64 21.40 -35.78
CA GLU A 665 -16.11 22.28 -36.83
C GLU A 665 -14.58 22.37 -36.74
N ARG A 666 -13.87 21.39 -37.31
CA ARG A 666 -12.39 21.35 -37.31
C ARG A 666 -11.72 22.63 -37.81
N GLN A 667 -12.38 23.40 -38.69
CA GLN A 667 -11.88 24.71 -39.15
C GLN A 667 -11.67 25.76 -38.05
N ARG A 668 -12.18 25.54 -36.83
CA ARG A 668 -11.96 26.43 -35.67
C ARG A 668 -10.59 26.19 -35.01
N LEU A 669 -10.00 25.01 -35.16
CA LEU A 669 -8.73 24.64 -34.54
C LEU A 669 -7.55 25.57 -34.94
N PRO A 670 -7.36 25.96 -36.22
CA PRO A 670 -6.34 26.94 -36.60
C PRO A 670 -6.50 28.29 -35.91
N VAL A 671 -7.75 28.76 -35.76
CA VAL A 671 -8.06 30.08 -35.20
C VAL A 671 -7.80 30.09 -33.69
N LEU A 672 -8.27 29.05 -32.98
CA LEU A 672 -7.99 28.83 -31.57
C LEU A 672 -6.48 28.79 -31.30
N ARG A 673 -5.74 28.06 -32.12
CA ARG A 673 -4.27 27.98 -32.00
C ARG A 673 -3.60 29.33 -32.28
N ALA A 674 -4.00 30.05 -33.34
CA ALA A 674 -3.33 31.27 -33.78
C ALA A 674 -3.38 32.42 -32.76
N HIS A 675 -4.49 32.56 -32.02
CA HIS A 675 -4.64 33.64 -31.03
C HIS A 675 -4.10 33.29 -29.63
N LEU A 676 -3.81 32.02 -29.37
CA LEU A 676 -3.38 31.53 -28.06
C LEU A 676 -2.11 32.21 -27.52
N PRO A 677 -1.02 32.39 -28.30
CA PRO A 677 0.23 33.02 -27.80
C PRO A 677 0.06 34.42 -27.24
N THR A 678 -0.89 35.17 -27.79
CA THR A 678 -1.08 36.59 -27.46
C THR A 678 -2.21 36.80 -26.45
N ALA A 679 -2.84 35.72 -25.99
CA ALA A 679 -3.97 35.78 -25.06
C ALA A 679 -3.55 36.13 -23.66
N ARG A 680 -4.18 37.16 -23.09
CA ARG A 680 -3.94 37.60 -21.71
C ARG A 680 -4.80 36.85 -20.69
N SER A 681 -5.94 36.34 -21.13
CA SER A 681 -6.90 35.58 -20.33
C SER A 681 -7.70 34.61 -21.20
N MET A 682 -8.48 33.73 -20.58
CA MET A 682 -9.46 32.87 -21.27
C MET A 682 -10.47 33.71 -22.07
N GLU A 683 -11.06 34.74 -21.47
CA GLU A 683 -12.00 35.66 -22.15
C GLU A 683 -11.37 36.29 -23.40
N ASP A 684 -10.16 36.83 -23.29
CA ASP A 684 -9.44 37.46 -24.40
C ASP A 684 -9.09 36.44 -25.51
N TRP A 685 -8.82 35.18 -25.13
CA TRP A 685 -8.62 34.10 -26.10
C TRP A 685 -9.92 33.74 -26.84
N LEU A 686 -11.02 33.58 -26.11
CA LEU A 686 -12.33 33.20 -26.64
C LEU A 686 -12.91 34.29 -27.55
N GLN A 687 -12.88 35.55 -27.12
CA GLN A 687 -13.39 36.67 -27.91
C GLN A 687 -12.63 36.81 -29.23
N ARG A 688 -11.28 36.74 -29.20
CA ARG A 688 -10.48 36.90 -30.42
C ARG A 688 -10.58 35.70 -31.35
N SER A 689 -10.79 34.50 -30.79
CA SER A 689 -10.84 33.27 -31.60
C SER A 689 -12.21 32.99 -32.18
N LEU A 690 -13.27 33.21 -31.42
CA LEU A 690 -14.62 32.75 -31.76
C LEU A 690 -15.70 33.83 -31.58
N ASP A 691 -15.35 35.04 -31.14
CA ASP A 691 -16.31 36.10 -30.81
C ASP A 691 -17.33 35.68 -29.74
N LEU A 692 -16.87 34.88 -28.77
CA LEU A 692 -17.68 34.37 -27.65
C LEU A 692 -17.19 34.93 -26.32
N SER A 693 -18.13 35.26 -25.44
CA SER A 693 -17.83 35.58 -24.04
C SER A 693 -17.58 34.33 -23.21
N LEU A 694 -16.86 34.46 -22.08
CA LEU A 694 -16.63 33.36 -21.15
C LEU A 694 -17.95 32.79 -20.59
N ALA A 695 -18.94 33.64 -20.33
CA ALA A 695 -20.23 33.21 -19.81
C ALA A 695 -21.02 32.35 -20.81
N GLU A 696 -20.97 32.70 -22.11
CA GLU A 696 -21.58 31.89 -23.16
C GLU A 696 -20.88 30.54 -23.29
N VAL A 697 -19.55 30.51 -23.22
CA VAL A 697 -18.78 29.27 -23.27
C VAL A 697 -19.04 28.40 -22.05
N GLU A 698 -19.07 28.96 -20.84
CA GLU A 698 -19.35 28.20 -19.63
C GLU A 698 -20.75 27.57 -19.66
N ALA A 699 -21.77 28.32 -20.11
CA ALA A 699 -23.12 27.81 -20.26
C ALA A 699 -23.17 26.62 -21.25
N HIS A 700 -22.53 26.75 -22.41
CA HIS A 700 -22.45 25.67 -23.40
C HIS A 700 -21.66 24.47 -22.88
N TRP A 701 -20.53 24.70 -22.22
CA TRP A 701 -19.66 23.65 -21.71
C TRP A 701 -20.34 22.83 -20.61
N ARG A 702 -21.04 23.48 -19.66
CA ARG A 702 -21.85 22.77 -18.65
C ARG A 702 -22.98 21.97 -19.29
N ALA A 703 -23.62 22.49 -20.33
CA ALA A 703 -24.62 21.75 -21.09
C ALA A 703 -24.02 20.52 -21.79
N THR A 704 -22.82 20.63 -22.37
CA THR A 704 -22.09 19.49 -22.96
C THR A 704 -21.72 18.47 -21.89
N LEU A 705 -21.20 18.90 -20.74
CA LEU A 705 -20.83 18.00 -19.63
C LEU A 705 -22.03 17.18 -19.13
N SER A 706 -23.24 17.75 -19.10
CA SER A 706 -24.44 16.99 -18.69
C SER A 706 -24.85 15.86 -19.65
N ARG A 707 -24.25 15.77 -20.85
CA ARG A 707 -24.51 14.71 -21.84
C ARG A 707 -23.50 13.57 -21.77
N TYR A 708 -22.34 13.80 -21.14
CA TYR A 708 -21.32 12.79 -20.88
C TYR A 708 -21.69 11.95 -19.67
#